data_AF-A0A2D8A722-F1
#
_entry.id   AF-A0A2D8A722-F1
#
_cell.length_a   1.000
_cell.length_b   1.000
_cell.length_c   1.000
_cell.angle_alpha   90.00
_cell.angle_beta   90.00
_cell.angle_gamma   90.00
#
_symmetry.space_group_name_H-M   'P 1'
#
loop_
_entity.id
_entity.type
_entity.pdbx_description
1 polymer ?
#
loop_
_entity_poly.entity_id
_entity_poly.type
_entity_poly.pdbx_seq_one_letter_code
_entity_poly.pdbx_strand_id
1 'polypeptide(L)'
;MFPRRHQDACMPAVCRQTVHTRLLSPFTVSSLALTIMLSGCSGGGGGSGDTTSPYALSGQISTSARNDVDSDVNNLNAVYVSNNNPASPQAIRNDAIVQGFASAAGTGGDSGRERFATTADSDDYYLVDLQAGQTVELEINDYQFDITSPEDANDLDLYLFRADNPDALITYSAGFSSTENMRINSDGRYLINVNAFRGDSKYILRILAPGITASSVSSDSAGQLPIFVAGEAIVKSKTVSAASAVSKSLNIRSQLVSNKGLSAKLSKVATGQDRAALVSLQRDDSQRRSLARAAGYSSNTDPLYALSADGWAMRQTLIDIKTLNQQDDVEYASPNLLYRPLATTPNDPYYAEQWHLEAINLPQAWDITTGTPASGTVVVAVIDTGILPGHPDINGKLVDGYDFISNAERADDGDGIDGDPTDEGDGSGTYHGTHVAGIIGALSNNGTGVSGVSWGAEIMPVRMLGKEVSGSAGTSYDLLQALRYAAGMTNDSTTLPTKPADIINLSLGGGSGNTPERNLLASIIDAGIIVVAAAGNESSSAPSYPAAYDGVISVASSDFDGNLSSFSNYGSSIDLRAPGGGEVVSCDDSIPPLNHDVCSYILSLGGEETLGIMQYGYARLRGTSMAAPVVAGAFALAKAVYPALTPEQAQTLISTCSITDQATDCEQKYRTGYGNLDALKLVQQAQNLANGGSLPLPPARLVATPDSLALNEQSSASISISNGGSEAATVSSVASSRNWLSVQATDVDAFGFGQYDISVDLAALDDGYYIGTLTFSLDTGNELDFQVVVLTGNDSSPANLTPQTVQLASAQTNEVLYTTSTDGNARYSFPAVPAGEYRVYAGSDIDADGTICDAGETCGESQEIVTLDQDTTGVDFSVTIQSE
;
A
#
# COMPACT_ATOMS: atom_id res chain seq x y z
N MET A 1 28.63 42.96 -24.27
CA MET A 1 28.84 43.85 -25.43
C MET A 1 28.15 43.19 -26.63
N PHE A 2 27.16 43.82 -27.26
CA PHE A 2 26.43 43.30 -28.44
C PHE A 2 26.99 43.88 -29.73
N PRO A 3 27.06 43.13 -30.86
CA PRO A 3 25.95 42.95 -31.83
C PRO A 3 25.60 41.45 -32.09
N ARG A 4 24.38 41.02 -32.46
CA ARG A 4 23.68 41.09 -33.79
C ARG A 4 24.43 40.34 -34.93
N ARG A 5 23.79 39.54 -35.82
CA ARG A 5 22.35 39.44 -36.20
C ARG A 5 22.01 38.21 -37.10
N HIS A 6 20.78 37.67 -36.97
CA HIS A 6 19.87 37.11 -38.03
C HIS A 6 20.35 35.98 -38.99
N GLN A 7 19.49 35.16 -39.64
CA GLN A 7 18.01 34.98 -39.72
C GLN A 7 17.73 33.50 -40.14
N ASP A 8 16.53 32.92 -40.18
CA ASP A 8 15.16 33.44 -39.98
C ASP A 8 14.35 32.48 -39.02
N ALA A 9 13.14 31.91 -39.22
CA ALA A 9 12.11 31.96 -40.27
C ALA A 9 10.67 31.74 -39.73
N CYS A 10 9.77 32.67 -40.09
CA CYS A 10 8.29 32.55 -40.27
C CYS A 10 7.32 32.00 -39.20
N MET A 11 6.15 32.65 -39.15
CA MET A 11 4.93 32.42 -38.34
C MET A 11 3.72 32.94 -39.14
N PRO A 12 2.43 32.58 -38.85
CA PRO A 12 1.55 33.61 -38.26
C PRO A 12 0.37 33.10 -37.37
N ALA A 13 -0.22 34.06 -36.64
CA ALA A 13 -1.17 33.95 -35.52
C ALA A 13 -2.70 33.94 -35.84
N VAL A 14 -3.51 34.12 -34.78
CA VAL A 14 -4.99 34.41 -34.71
C VAL A 14 -5.88 33.15 -34.77
N CYS A 15 -6.83 32.87 -33.87
CA CYS A 15 -7.82 33.75 -33.21
C CYS A 15 -8.21 33.33 -31.77
N ARG A 16 -8.99 34.18 -31.06
CA ARG A 16 -9.59 33.90 -29.73
C ARG A 16 -10.97 34.60 -29.68
N GLN A 17 -12.00 33.96 -29.12
CA GLN A 17 -13.32 34.57 -28.92
C GLN A 17 -13.88 34.29 -27.52
N THR A 18 -14.73 35.19 -27.05
CA THR A 18 -15.25 35.24 -25.68
C THR A 18 -16.77 35.29 -25.70
N VAL A 19 -17.43 34.64 -24.74
CA VAL A 19 -18.85 34.86 -24.43
C VAL A 19 -18.98 35.12 -22.93
N HIS A 20 -19.83 36.08 -22.55
CA HIS A 20 -20.17 36.37 -21.16
C HIS A 20 -21.46 35.67 -20.77
N THR A 21 -21.48 35.04 -19.59
CA THR A 21 -22.69 34.92 -18.76
C THR A 21 -22.69 36.02 -17.70
N ARG A 22 -23.90 36.43 -17.26
CA ARG A 22 -24.11 37.45 -16.22
C ARG A 22 -25.11 36.93 -15.21
N LEU A 23 -24.87 37.21 -13.92
CA LEU A 23 -25.85 37.02 -12.85
C LEU A 23 -27.11 37.85 -13.08
N LEU A 24 -28.26 37.29 -12.72
CA LEU A 24 -29.45 38.00 -12.24
C LEU A 24 -30.13 37.16 -11.17
N SER A 25 -30.75 37.82 -10.20
CA SER A 25 -31.34 37.23 -8.99
C SER A 25 -32.89 37.44 -8.98
N PRO A 26 -33.64 36.91 -7.99
CA PRO A 26 -35.00 36.39 -8.23
C PRO A 26 -36.13 37.43 -8.20
N PHE A 27 -37.30 37.01 -8.68
CA PHE A 27 -38.58 37.72 -8.52
C PHE A 27 -39.65 36.82 -7.91
N THR A 28 -40.17 37.23 -6.76
CA THR A 28 -41.36 36.64 -6.11
C THR A 28 -42.64 37.27 -6.65
N VAL A 29 -43.68 36.47 -6.88
CA VAL A 29 -45.08 36.96 -7.05
C VAL A 29 -46.04 36.02 -6.32
N SER A 30 -47.00 36.59 -5.60
CA SER A 30 -47.95 35.88 -4.75
C SER A 30 -49.01 35.10 -5.52
N SER A 31 -49.50 34.04 -4.88
CA SER A 31 -50.67 33.27 -5.28
C SER A 31 -51.98 34.07 -5.19
N LEU A 32 -52.92 33.79 -6.10
CA LEU A 32 -54.32 34.18 -5.97
C LEU A 32 -55.23 33.09 -6.58
N ALA A 33 -56.10 32.51 -5.77
CA ALA A 33 -57.00 31.44 -6.21
C ALA A 33 -58.25 31.99 -6.93
N LEU A 34 -58.73 31.29 -7.96
CA LEU A 34 -60.04 31.55 -8.55
C LEU A 34 -60.74 30.26 -9.01
N THR A 35 -61.73 29.81 -8.23
CA THR A 35 -62.56 28.64 -8.53
C THR A 35 -63.79 29.04 -9.33
N ILE A 36 -63.97 28.53 -10.56
CA ILE A 36 -65.22 28.69 -11.35
C ILE A 36 -65.64 27.34 -11.95
N MET A 37 -66.96 27.08 -11.91
CA MET A 37 -67.63 25.84 -12.33
C MET A 37 -67.77 25.66 -13.84
N LEU A 38 -68.00 24.42 -14.27
CA LEU A 38 -68.44 24.08 -15.63
C LEU A 38 -69.79 24.73 -15.96
N SER A 39 -69.91 25.31 -17.16
CA SER A 39 -71.17 25.35 -17.91
C SER A 39 -70.88 25.43 -19.41
N GLY A 40 -71.49 24.55 -20.21
CA GLY A 40 -71.23 24.46 -21.65
C GLY A 40 -72.16 25.36 -22.48
N CYS A 41 -71.67 25.79 -23.65
CA CYS A 41 -72.48 26.44 -24.68
C CYS A 41 -72.17 25.83 -26.05
N SER A 42 -73.20 25.41 -26.79
CA SER A 42 -73.06 24.86 -28.14
C SER A 42 -72.89 25.97 -29.19
N GLY A 43 -71.83 25.93 -29.98
CA GLY A 43 -71.62 26.85 -31.11
C GLY A 43 -70.98 26.13 -32.29
N GLY A 44 -71.77 25.73 -33.29
CA GLY A 44 -71.27 25.07 -34.49
C GLY A 44 -70.65 26.08 -35.47
N GLY A 45 -69.35 25.94 -35.74
CA GLY A 45 -68.64 26.70 -36.77
C GLY A 45 -67.62 25.80 -37.47
N GLY A 46 -67.91 25.42 -38.72
CA GLY A 46 -67.09 24.46 -39.47
C GLY A 46 -65.77 25.06 -39.97
N GLY A 47 -64.71 24.91 -39.18
CA GLY A 47 -63.33 25.04 -39.63
C GLY A 47 -62.57 23.78 -39.23
N SER A 48 -61.94 23.10 -40.19
CA SER A 48 -61.16 21.87 -39.96
C SER A 48 -59.78 22.19 -39.36
N GLY A 49 -59.77 22.62 -38.10
CA GLY A 49 -58.61 22.44 -37.23
C GLY A 49 -58.62 21.02 -36.68
N ASP A 50 -57.47 20.37 -36.67
CA ASP A 50 -57.38 18.96 -36.31
C ASP A 50 -57.67 18.76 -34.82
N THR A 51 -58.73 18.02 -34.49
CA THR A 51 -59.01 17.61 -33.11
C THR A 51 -58.26 16.30 -32.86
N THR A 52 -56.94 16.40 -32.73
CA THR A 52 -56.12 15.29 -32.25
C THR A 52 -56.64 14.86 -30.89
N SER A 53 -57.08 13.61 -30.79
CA SER A 53 -57.39 13.02 -29.49
C SER A 53 -56.11 12.96 -28.68
N PRO A 54 -56.13 13.27 -27.38
CA PRO A 54 -54.94 13.11 -26.56
C PRO A 54 -54.64 11.61 -26.44
N TYR A 55 -53.36 11.27 -26.56
CA TYR A 55 -52.85 9.90 -26.57
C TYR A 55 -52.32 9.50 -25.20
N ALA A 56 -52.34 8.20 -24.91
CA ALA A 56 -51.66 7.63 -23.77
C ALA A 56 -50.15 7.47 -24.07
N LEU A 57 -49.31 7.79 -23.09
CA LEU A 57 -47.88 7.50 -23.09
C LEU A 57 -47.52 6.69 -21.83
N SER A 58 -46.78 5.59 -21.98
CA SER A 58 -46.31 4.79 -20.83
C SER A 58 -45.02 4.01 -21.10
N GLY A 59 -44.34 3.66 -20.00
CA GLY A 59 -43.13 2.84 -20.00
C GLY A 59 -42.77 2.37 -18.60
N GLN A 60 -41.63 1.69 -18.49
CA GLN A 60 -41.04 1.18 -17.25
C GLN A 60 -39.59 1.65 -17.11
N ILE A 61 -39.22 2.04 -15.89
CA ILE A 61 -37.86 2.46 -15.52
C ILE A 61 -37.09 1.25 -14.96
N SER A 62 -35.79 1.21 -15.20
CA SER A 62 -34.86 0.23 -14.64
C SER A 62 -33.60 0.89 -14.06
N THR A 63 -32.82 0.14 -13.28
CA THR A 63 -31.44 0.50 -12.93
C THR A 63 -30.62 -0.79 -12.71
N SER A 64 -29.31 -0.72 -12.45
CA SER A 64 -28.48 -1.92 -12.24
C SER A 64 -28.92 -2.69 -10.99
N ALA A 65 -28.78 -4.02 -11.03
CA ALA A 65 -29.09 -4.90 -9.90
C ALA A 65 -28.13 -4.75 -8.69
N ARG A 66 -27.09 -3.92 -8.81
CA ARG A 66 -26.21 -3.47 -7.71
C ARG A 66 -26.72 -2.24 -6.98
N ASN A 67 -27.59 -1.46 -7.60
CA ASN A 67 -28.13 -0.26 -6.98
C ASN A 67 -29.18 -0.67 -5.94
N ASP A 68 -29.02 -0.16 -4.73
CA ASP A 68 -29.95 -0.31 -3.64
C ASP A 68 -30.29 1.09 -3.09
N VAL A 69 -31.28 1.17 -2.21
CA VAL A 69 -31.66 2.41 -1.53
C VAL A 69 -31.73 2.12 -0.03
N ASP A 70 -31.24 3.05 0.76
CA ASP A 70 -31.54 3.16 2.19
C ASP A 70 -33.05 2.98 2.45
N SER A 71 -33.36 2.32 3.56
CA SER A 71 -34.71 1.92 3.94
C SER A 71 -35.55 3.01 4.61
N ASP A 72 -34.98 4.18 4.91
CA ASP A 72 -35.60 5.20 5.76
C ASP A 72 -35.74 6.58 5.11
N VAL A 73 -35.03 6.88 4.00
CA VAL A 73 -34.90 8.17 3.28
C VAL A 73 -35.99 9.24 3.47
N ASN A 74 -35.58 10.52 3.43
CA ASN A 74 -36.38 11.69 3.84
C ASN A 74 -37.70 11.90 3.05
N ASN A 75 -37.92 11.25 1.91
CA ASN A 75 -39.17 11.35 1.15
C ASN A 75 -40.32 10.55 1.78
N LEU A 76 -41.39 11.23 2.25
CA LEU A 76 -42.58 10.59 2.83
C LEU A 76 -43.33 9.59 1.93
N ASN A 77 -43.13 9.63 0.60
CA ASN A 77 -43.75 8.70 -0.35
C ASN A 77 -42.96 7.39 -0.50
N ALA A 78 -41.69 7.36 -0.07
CA ALA A 78 -40.89 6.15 -0.06
C ALA A 78 -41.40 5.15 1.00
N VAL A 79 -41.16 3.86 0.75
CA VAL A 79 -41.32 2.81 1.76
C VAL A 79 -40.37 3.11 2.92
N TYR A 80 -40.81 2.85 4.15
CA TYR A 80 -40.07 3.18 5.37
C TYR A 80 -39.94 1.96 6.29
N VAL A 81 -38.71 1.56 6.58
CA VAL A 81 -38.37 0.51 7.54
C VAL A 81 -37.08 0.92 8.24
N SER A 82 -37.17 1.46 9.46
CA SER A 82 -36.00 2.10 10.07
C SER A 82 -34.82 1.15 10.35
N ASN A 83 -33.63 1.49 9.85
CA ASN A 83 -32.40 0.71 10.01
C ASN A 83 -31.41 1.26 11.06
N ASN A 84 -31.74 2.38 11.75
CA ASN A 84 -30.89 3.05 12.76
C ASN A 84 -30.55 2.24 14.03
N ASN A 85 -30.71 0.93 14.00
CA ASN A 85 -30.50 0.00 15.11
C ASN A 85 -29.66 -1.19 14.61
N PRO A 86 -28.45 -1.45 15.15
CA PRO A 86 -27.60 -2.56 14.72
C PRO A 86 -28.18 -3.96 15.04
N ALA A 87 -29.28 -4.05 15.79
CA ALA A 87 -30.07 -5.27 15.96
C ALA A 87 -31.22 -5.41 14.94
N SER A 88 -31.40 -4.45 14.02
CA SER A 88 -32.33 -4.48 12.89
C SER A 88 -31.77 -3.75 11.66
N PRO A 89 -30.55 -4.09 11.20
CA PRO A 89 -29.89 -3.43 10.07
C PRO A 89 -30.54 -3.78 8.72
N GLN A 90 -30.36 -2.92 7.71
CA GLN A 90 -30.67 -3.24 6.31
C GLN A 90 -29.63 -4.23 5.76
N ALA A 91 -30.06 -5.31 5.12
CA ALA A 91 -29.14 -6.22 4.43
C ALA A 91 -28.86 -5.74 3.01
N ILE A 92 -27.58 -5.61 2.64
CA ILE A 92 -27.15 -5.16 1.30
C ILE A 92 -26.17 -6.15 0.64
N ARG A 93 -26.05 -6.06 -0.68
CA ARG A 93 -25.09 -6.86 -1.47
C ARG A 93 -23.64 -6.49 -1.14
N ASN A 94 -22.72 -7.43 -1.35
CA ASN A 94 -21.28 -7.18 -1.18
C ASN A 94 -20.59 -6.54 -2.41
N ASP A 95 -21.37 -6.15 -3.41
CA ASP A 95 -21.02 -5.28 -4.55
C ASP A 95 -22.02 -4.11 -4.71
N ALA A 96 -22.72 -3.75 -3.62
CA ALA A 96 -23.78 -2.74 -3.63
C ALA A 96 -23.30 -1.31 -3.90
N ILE A 97 -24.20 -0.51 -4.47
CA ILE A 97 -24.16 0.95 -4.52
C ILE A 97 -25.48 1.44 -3.90
N VAL A 98 -25.46 1.82 -2.63
CA VAL A 98 -26.64 2.28 -1.90
C VAL A 98 -26.80 3.79 -2.04
N GLN A 99 -27.94 4.24 -2.55
CA GLN A 99 -28.42 5.61 -2.44
C GLN A 99 -28.99 5.82 -1.03
N GLY A 100 -28.52 6.82 -0.27
CA GLY A 100 -28.99 7.06 1.10
C GLY A 100 -29.11 8.53 1.49
N PHE A 101 -29.63 8.75 2.70
CA PHE A 101 -29.77 10.07 3.35
C PHE A 101 -29.52 9.88 4.85
N ALA A 102 -28.84 10.83 5.50
CA ALA A 102 -28.67 10.83 6.96
C ALA A 102 -28.71 12.26 7.54
N SER A 103 -29.09 12.41 8.81
CA SER A 103 -29.22 13.71 9.48
C SER A 103 -28.85 13.71 10.99
N ALA A 104 -27.94 14.62 11.37
CA ALA A 104 -27.43 14.78 12.74
C ALA A 104 -28.42 15.51 13.68
N ALA A 105 -29.45 16.10 13.10
CA ALA A 105 -30.59 16.76 13.72
C ALA A 105 -31.79 16.65 12.75
N GLY A 106 -33.01 16.97 13.19
CA GLY A 106 -34.11 17.10 12.22
C GLY A 106 -33.89 18.30 11.29
N THR A 107 -34.10 18.12 9.98
CA THR A 107 -33.79 19.08 8.90
C THR A 107 -34.43 20.46 9.10
N GLY A 108 -35.57 20.52 9.80
CA GLY A 108 -36.31 21.75 10.08
C GLY A 108 -37.22 22.24 8.96
N GLY A 109 -37.38 21.48 7.89
CA GLY A 109 -38.19 21.84 6.72
C GLY A 109 -39.68 21.46 6.81
N ASP A 110 -40.29 21.16 5.66
CA ASP A 110 -41.73 20.93 5.51
C ASP A 110 -42.12 19.50 5.89
N SER A 111 -42.51 19.30 7.16
CA SER A 111 -43.14 18.07 7.68
C SER A 111 -44.36 17.53 6.89
N GLY A 112 -44.84 18.24 5.86
CA GLY A 112 -45.80 17.72 4.87
C GLY A 112 -45.15 16.96 3.69
N ARG A 113 -43.81 16.90 3.60
CA ARG A 113 -43.02 16.27 2.53
C ARG A 113 -41.82 15.49 3.07
N GLU A 114 -41.09 16.13 3.98
CA GLU A 114 -39.87 15.63 4.62
C GLU A 114 -40.24 14.76 5.83
N ARG A 115 -39.65 13.58 5.91
CA ARG A 115 -39.80 12.62 7.00
C ARG A 115 -39.11 13.08 8.27
N PHE A 116 -37.93 13.67 8.13
CA PHE A 116 -37.01 14.04 9.21
C PHE A 116 -37.07 15.53 9.61
N ALA A 117 -38.08 16.26 9.13
CA ALA A 117 -38.35 17.67 9.44
C ALA A 117 -38.28 18.06 10.94
N THR A 118 -38.47 17.12 11.86
CA THR A 118 -38.44 17.38 13.32
C THR A 118 -37.67 16.35 14.15
N THR A 119 -37.07 15.33 13.52
CA THR A 119 -36.40 14.21 14.19
C THR A 119 -35.16 13.81 13.41
N ALA A 120 -34.04 13.62 14.11
CA ALA A 120 -32.77 13.25 13.50
C ALA A 120 -32.77 11.79 13.00
N ASP A 121 -31.94 11.52 12.00
CA ASP A 121 -31.73 10.25 11.32
C ASP A 121 -30.22 9.95 11.35
N SER A 122 -29.70 9.73 12.56
CA SER A 122 -28.29 10.00 12.85
C SER A 122 -27.35 8.82 12.63
N ASP A 123 -27.87 7.64 12.38
CA ASP A 123 -27.11 6.41 12.21
C ASP A 123 -27.85 5.49 11.26
N ASP A 124 -27.15 4.93 10.28
CA ASP A 124 -27.71 3.93 9.38
C ASP A 124 -26.86 2.67 9.51
N TYR A 125 -27.48 1.49 9.64
CA TYR A 125 -26.77 0.23 9.84
C TYR A 125 -27.02 -0.76 8.70
N TYR A 126 -25.95 -1.09 7.99
CA TYR A 126 -25.95 -2.02 6.88
C TYR A 126 -25.25 -3.34 7.27
N LEU A 127 -25.93 -4.45 7.05
CA LEU A 127 -25.45 -5.81 7.26
C LEU A 127 -24.98 -6.40 5.93
N VAL A 128 -23.70 -6.75 5.84
CA VAL A 128 -23.08 -7.23 4.60
C VAL A 128 -21.96 -8.24 4.87
N ASP A 129 -21.84 -9.24 4.00
CA ASP A 129 -20.74 -10.22 4.03
C ASP A 129 -19.57 -9.74 3.17
N LEU A 130 -18.55 -9.18 3.83
CA LEU A 130 -17.38 -8.58 3.18
C LEU A 130 -16.17 -9.50 3.25
N GLN A 131 -15.29 -9.36 2.26
CA GLN A 131 -14.11 -10.18 2.08
C GLN A 131 -12.83 -9.36 2.24
N ALA A 132 -11.75 -10.02 2.65
CA ALA A 132 -10.44 -9.40 2.79
C ALA A 132 -10.01 -8.71 1.48
N GLY A 133 -9.51 -7.47 1.62
CA GLY A 133 -9.06 -6.63 0.52
C GLY A 133 -10.12 -5.73 -0.11
N GLN A 134 -11.43 -5.96 0.11
CA GLN A 134 -12.51 -5.06 -0.33
C GLN A 134 -12.41 -3.69 0.36
N THR A 135 -13.05 -2.67 -0.23
CA THR A 135 -13.12 -1.31 0.33
C THR A 135 -14.58 -0.88 0.43
N VAL A 136 -14.96 -0.32 1.58
CA VAL A 136 -16.20 0.43 1.76
C VAL A 136 -15.87 1.90 1.51
N GLU A 137 -16.58 2.54 0.59
CA GLU A 137 -16.42 3.96 0.24
C GLU A 137 -17.78 4.66 0.46
N LEU A 138 -17.78 5.81 1.11
CA LEU A 138 -18.96 6.67 1.31
C LEU A 138 -18.69 8.01 0.64
N GLU A 139 -19.61 8.45 -0.20
CA GLU A 139 -19.62 9.73 -0.90
C GLU A 139 -20.72 10.62 -0.29
N ILE A 140 -20.42 11.89 0.01
CA ILE A 140 -21.31 12.83 0.70
C ILE A 140 -21.71 13.92 -0.31
N ASN A 141 -22.97 13.91 -0.76
CA ASN A 141 -23.37 14.61 -1.98
C ASN A 141 -23.94 16.03 -1.78
N ASP A 142 -24.12 16.48 -0.52
CA ASP A 142 -24.47 17.87 -0.21
C ASP A 142 -23.30 18.59 0.51
N TYR A 143 -22.05 18.30 0.10
CA TYR A 143 -20.84 18.78 0.77
C TYR A 143 -20.49 20.25 0.42
N GLN A 144 -21.22 21.19 1.01
CA GLN A 144 -20.99 22.63 0.79
C GLN A 144 -19.72 23.14 1.51
N PHE A 145 -18.57 23.01 0.86
CA PHE A 145 -17.29 23.53 1.34
C PHE A 145 -17.17 25.07 1.21
N ASP A 146 -17.60 25.81 2.24
CA ASP A 146 -17.28 27.24 2.36
C ASP A 146 -15.86 27.43 2.92
N ILE A 147 -14.95 27.97 2.10
CA ILE A 147 -13.60 28.41 2.48
C ILE A 147 -13.57 29.39 3.68
N THR A 148 -14.67 30.08 3.99
CA THR A 148 -14.81 31.01 5.10
C THR A 148 -15.43 30.41 6.37
N SER A 149 -16.07 29.24 6.28
CA SER A 149 -16.65 28.46 7.38
C SER A 149 -16.57 26.93 7.13
N PRO A 150 -15.38 26.33 6.96
CA PRO A 150 -15.27 24.88 6.70
C PRO A 150 -15.81 24.01 7.86
N GLU A 151 -15.95 24.59 9.05
CA GLU A 151 -16.62 23.98 10.21
C GLU A 151 -18.15 23.85 10.10
N ASP A 152 -18.79 24.39 9.06
CA ASP A 152 -20.25 24.33 8.85
C ASP A 152 -20.70 23.30 7.78
N ALA A 153 -19.78 22.71 6.98
CA ALA A 153 -20.12 21.77 5.90
C ALA A 153 -20.74 20.44 6.38
N ASN A 154 -21.58 19.77 5.59
CA ASN A 154 -22.11 18.45 5.93
C ASN A 154 -20.99 17.40 6.15
N ASP A 155 -21.19 16.46 7.07
CA ASP A 155 -20.12 15.58 7.58
C ASP A 155 -20.69 14.26 8.13
N LEU A 156 -20.38 13.16 7.43
CA LEU A 156 -20.82 11.79 7.72
C LEU A 156 -19.59 10.89 7.98
N ASP A 157 -19.61 10.14 9.08
CA ASP A 157 -18.57 9.17 9.45
C ASP A 157 -18.91 7.74 8.98
N LEU A 158 -17.88 6.92 8.79
CA LEU A 158 -17.98 5.46 8.65
C LEU A 158 -17.37 4.74 9.86
N TYR A 159 -18.11 3.80 10.44
CA TYR A 159 -17.62 2.87 11.48
C TYR A 159 -17.90 1.41 11.09
N LEU A 160 -16.93 0.51 11.31
CA LEU A 160 -17.05 -0.91 10.94
C LEU A 160 -16.99 -1.84 12.17
N PHE A 161 -18.05 -2.61 12.40
CA PHE A 161 -18.14 -3.59 13.48
C PHE A 161 -18.30 -5.01 12.93
N ARG A 162 -17.86 -6.01 13.71
CA ARG A 162 -18.18 -7.42 13.44
C ARG A 162 -19.63 -7.73 13.85
N ALA A 163 -20.43 -8.29 12.94
CA ALA A 163 -21.82 -8.64 13.25
C ALA A 163 -21.94 -9.84 14.21
N ASP A 164 -20.94 -10.71 14.25
CA ASP A 164 -20.80 -11.84 15.17
C ASP A 164 -20.14 -11.47 16.51
N ASN A 165 -19.45 -10.33 16.58
CA ASN A 165 -18.87 -9.79 17.82
C ASN A 165 -18.79 -8.24 17.82
N PRO A 166 -19.92 -7.55 18.08
CA PRO A 166 -19.98 -6.09 17.99
C PRO A 166 -19.20 -5.34 19.08
N ASP A 167 -18.64 -6.03 20.10
CA ASP A 167 -17.66 -5.44 21.02
C ASP A 167 -16.33 -5.07 20.34
N ALA A 168 -16.08 -5.56 19.12
CA ALA A 168 -14.95 -5.19 18.28
C ALA A 168 -15.34 -4.18 17.19
N LEU A 169 -15.04 -2.90 17.42
CA LEU A 169 -14.80 -1.94 16.34
C LEU A 169 -13.52 -2.35 15.60
N ILE A 170 -13.60 -2.54 14.29
CA ILE A 170 -12.50 -3.10 13.47
C ILE A 170 -11.68 -2.00 12.81
N THR A 171 -12.36 -1.00 12.26
CA THR A 171 -11.76 0.24 11.75
C THR A 171 -12.85 1.32 11.63
N TYR A 172 -12.45 2.53 11.27
CA TYR A 172 -13.33 3.67 11.03
C TYR A 172 -12.70 4.59 9.99
N SER A 173 -13.50 5.45 9.37
CA SER A 173 -13.07 6.62 8.60
C SER A 173 -13.95 7.79 9.07
N ALA A 174 -13.32 8.83 9.60
CA ALA A 174 -13.99 9.96 10.24
C ALA A 174 -13.21 11.26 10.00
N GLY A 175 -12.89 11.53 8.74
CA GLY A 175 -12.19 12.73 8.28
C GLY A 175 -13.06 13.98 8.31
N PHE A 176 -12.80 14.90 7.38
CA PHE A 176 -13.64 16.08 7.09
C PHE A 176 -13.62 16.31 5.57
N SER A 177 -13.99 15.27 4.83
CA SER A 177 -13.93 15.18 3.36
C SER A 177 -15.32 14.83 2.82
N SER A 178 -15.60 15.15 1.54
CA SER A 178 -16.78 14.63 0.84
C SER A 178 -16.74 13.11 0.60
N THR A 179 -15.68 12.43 1.02
CA THR A 179 -15.54 10.98 0.93
C THR A 179 -14.86 10.39 2.17
N GLU A 180 -15.41 9.29 2.69
CA GLU A 180 -14.81 8.46 3.74
C GLU A 180 -14.60 7.03 3.20
N ASN A 181 -13.52 6.34 3.60
CA ASN A 181 -13.19 5.01 3.05
C ASN A 181 -12.50 4.07 4.05
N MET A 182 -12.85 2.79 4.01
CA MET A 182 -12.33 1.75 4.91
C MET A 182 -11.98 0.47 4.15
N ARG A 183 -10.76 -0.02 4.30
CA ARG A 183 -10.35 -1.31 3.73
C ARG A 183 -10.60 -2.47 4.70
N ILE A 184 -11.13 -3.57 4.17
CA ILE A 184 -11.49 -4.78 4.91
C ILE A 184 -10.27 -5.70 5.03
N ASN A 185 -9.90 -6.07 6.25
CA ASN A 185 -8.68 -6.85 6.54
C ASN A 185 -8.92 -8.35 6.78
N SER A 186 -10.17 -8.81 6.80
CA SER A 186 -10.55 -10.21 7.05
C SER A 186 -11.94 -10.50 6.51
N ASP A 187 -12.26 -11.77 6.25
CA ASP A 187 -13.58 -12.19 5.79
C ASP A 187 -14.61 -12.23 6.93
N GLY A 188 -15.87 -11.94 6.62
CA GLY A 188 -17.02 -12.27 7.46
C GLY A 188 -18.19 -11.31 7.33
N ARG A 189 -19.14 -11.42 8.27
CA ARG A 189 -20.31 -10.55 8.33
C ARG A 189 -20.03 -9.30 9.15
N TYR A 190 -20.27 -8.14 8.56
CA TYR A 190 -20.01 -6.84 9.17
C TYR A 190 -21.29 -6.03 9.32
N LEU A 191 -21.27 -5.14 10.29
CA LEU A 191 -22.16 -3.99 10.38
C LEU A 191 -21.34 -2.76 9.95
N ILE A 192 -21.68 -2.18 8.80
CA ILE A 192 -21.27 -0.83 8.44
C ILE A 192 -22.24 0.12 9.15
N ASN A 193 -21.72 1.16 9.77
CA ASN A 193 -22.48 2.27 10.32
C ASN A 193 -22.10 3.55 9.59
N VAL A 194 -23.04 4.11 8.82
CA VAL A 194 -22.98 5.51 8.38
C VAL A 194 -23.51 6.36 9.52
N ASN A 195 -22.86 7.48 9.84
CA ASN A 195 -23.25 8.31 10.97
C ASN A 195 -23.18 9.81 10.66
N ALA A 196 -24.29 10.51 10.81
CA ALA A 196 -24.31 11.96 10.65
C ALA A 196 -23.64 12.65 11.86
N PHE A 197 -22.39 13.08 11.67
CA PHE A 197 -21.63 13.81 12.69
C PHE A 197 -22.09 15.28 12.78
N ARG A 198 -22.38 15.91 11.64
CA ARG A 198 -22.88 17.29 11.51
C ARG A 198 -23.68 17.46 10.21
N GLY A 199 -24.79 18.19 10.32
CA GLY A 199 -25.66 18.52 9.18
C GLY A 199 -26.54 17.36 8.73
N ASP A 200 -27.00 17.44 7.49
CA ASP A 200 -27.91 16.50 6.83
C ASP A 200 -27.60 16.46 5.33
N SER A 201 -27.52 15.25 4.75
CA SER A 201 -26.99 15.05 3.40
C SER A 201 -27.51 13.75 2.77
N LYS A 202 -27.72 13.80 1.46
CA LYS A 202 -27.70 12.66 0.55
C LYS A 202 -26.32 12.03 0.52
N TYR A 203 -26.23 10.72 0.33
CA TYR A 203 -24.96 10.01 0.24
C TYR A 203 -25.02 8.79 -0.69
N ILE A 204 -23.85 8.31 -1.11
CA ILE A 204 -23.70 7.06 -1.85
C ILE A 204 -22.71 6.14 -1.15
N LEU A 205 -23.16 4.98 -0.67
CA LEU A 205 -22.32 3.95 -0.05
C LEU A 205 -21.97 2.87 -1.09
N ARG A 206 -20.69 2.69 -1.37
CA ARG A 206 -20.17 1.78 -2.42
C ARG A 206 -19.35 0.66 -1.79
N ILE A 207 -19.61 -0.59 -2.17
CA ILE A 207 -18.78 -1.74 -1.80
C ILE A 207 -17.88 -2.12 -2.98
N LEU A 208 -16.62 -1.73 -2.91
CA LEU A 208 -15.63 -1.91 -3.98
C LEU A 208 -14.94 -3.29 -3.90
N ALA A 209 -14.69 -3.88 -5.06
CA ALA A 209 -13.93 -5.12 -5.20
C ALA A 209 -12.44 -4.94 -4.83
N PRO A 210 -11.72 -6.00 -4.39
CA PRO A 210 -10.34 -5.88 -3.96
C PRO A 210 -9.42 -5.40 -5.08
N GLY A 211 -8.52 -4.47 -4.75
CA GLY A 211 -7.57 -3.89 -5.71
C GLY A 211 -8.11 -2.69 -6.49
N ILE A 212 -9.41 -2.38 -6.40
CA ILE A 212 -9.94 -1.07 -6.81
C ILE A 212 -9.53 -0.04 -5.75
N THR A 213 -8.79 0.99 -6.17
CA THR A 213 -8.53 2.17 -5.33
C THR A 213 -9.76 3.07 -5.30
N ALA A 214 -10.13 3.52 -4.10
CA ALA A 214 -11.12 4.58 -3.89
C ALA A 214 -10.77 5.85 -4.69
N SER A 215 -11.78 6.62 -5.06
CA SER A 215 -11.63 7.79 -5.95
C SER A 215 -10.83 8.93 -5.30
N SER A 216 -10.86 9.00 -3.97
CA SER A 216 -10.05 9.90 -3.15
C SER A 216 -9.58 9.18 -1.89
N VAL A 217 -8.25 9.07 -1.72
CA VAL A 217 -7.64 8.59 -0.47
C VAL A 217 -7.58 9.74 0.52
N SER A 218 -8.49 9.76 1.50
CA SER A 218 -8.39 10.62 2.67
C SER A 218 -7.11 10.31 3.47
N SER A 219 -6.45 11.33 4.01
CA SER A 219 -5.15 11.16 4.71
C SER A 219 -5.24 10.38 6.02
N ASP A 220 -6.44 10.22 6.56
CA ASP A 220 -6.75 9.49 7.80
C ASP A 220 -7.28 8.06 7.54
N SER A 221 -7.06 7.50 6.33
CA SER A 221 -7.45 6.13 5.97
C SER A 221 -6.75 5.08 6.86
N ALA A 222 -7.38 4.74 7.99
CA ALA A 222 -6.78 3.97 9.08
C ALA A 222 -6.60 2.48 8.74
N GLY A 223 -5.43 2.14 8.20
CA GLY A 223 -4.96 0.77 8.04
C GLY A 223 -4.76 0.09 9.39
N GLN A 224 -5.78 -0.64 9.85
CA GLN A 224 -5.89 -1.33 11.14
C GLN A 224 -5.99 -0.40 12.35
N LEU A 225 -7.02 -0.60 13.19
CA LEU A 225 -7.23 0.20 14.40
C LEU A 225 -5.99 0.14 15.33
N PRO A 226 -5.32 1.26 15.64
CA PRO A 226 -4.19 1.27 16.55
C PRO A 226 -4.65 0.89 17.97
N ILE A 227 -3.84 0.15 18.73
CA ILE A 227 -4.22 -0.29 20.07
C ILE A 227 -4.19 0.91 21.04
N PHE A 228 -5.36 1.43 21.38
CA PHE A 228 -5.53 2.58 22.29
C PHE A 228 -6.41 2.29 23.51
N VAL A 229 -6.36 3.18 24.51
CA VAL A 229 -7.19 3.12 25.72
C VAL A 229 -8.54 3.80 25.49
N ALA A 230 -9.63 3.03 25.38
CA ALA A 230 -10.98 3.58 25.23
C ALA A 230 -11.39 4.44 26.45
N GLY A 231 -12.10 5.55 26.18
CA GLY A 231 -12.48 6.53 27.19
C GLY A 231 -11.36 7.46 27.66
N GLU A 232 -10.18 7.43 27.02
CA GLU A 232 -9.08 8.38 27.23
C GLU A 232 -8.64 9.06 25.92
N ALA A 233 -8.24 10.32 26.02
CA ALA A 233 -7.63 11.08 24.93
C ALA A 233 -6.45 11.93 25.43
N ILE A 234 -5.45 12.11 24.58
CA ILE A 234 -4.33 13.04 24.77
C ILE A 234 -4.72 14.35 24.08
N VAL A 235 -4.88 15.44 24.84
CA VAL A 235 -5.37 16.72 24.32
C VAL A 235 -4.39 17.85 24.63
N LYS A 236 -4.03 18.64 23.62
CA LYS A 236 -3.30 19.91 23.77
C LYS A 236 -4.25 21.07 23.52
N SER A 237 -4.13 22.16 24.29
CA SER A 237 -4.92 23.38 24.11
C SER A 237 -4.08 24.51 23.50
N LYS A 238 -4.68 25.30 22.61
CA LYS A 238 -4.03 26.49 22.01
C LYS A 238 -3.69 27.49 23.14
N THR A 239 -2.47 28.05 23.14
CA THR A 239 -1.98 28.84 24.28
C THR A 239 -2.66 30.21 24.41
N VAL A 240 -3.07 30.56 25.64
CA VAL A 240 -3.63 31.87 26.00
C VAL A 240 -2.82 32.49 27.13
N SER A 241 -2.64 33.81 27.13
CA SER A 241 -1.67 34.51 27.98
C SER A 241 -1.80 34.24 29.48
N ALA A 242 -0.67 34.28 30.19
CA ALA A 242 -0.47 33.74 31.54
C ALA A 242 -1.40 34.28 32.65
N ALA A 243 -2.11 35.39 32.42
CA ALA A 243 -3.13 35.90 33.34
C ALA A 243 -4.43 35.05 33.36
N SER A 244 -4.66 34.22 32.34
CA SER A 244 -5.90 33.44 32.16
C SER A 244 -5.82 32.00 32.71
N ALA A 245 -4.63 31.39 32.75
CA ALA A 245 -4.45 29.95 32.87
C ALA A 245 -5.10 29.29 34.12
N VAL A 246 -5.03 29.94 35.28
CA VAL A 246 -5.61 29.41 36.54
C VAL A 246 -7.15 29.51 36.53
N SER A 247 -7.71 30.52 35.88
CA SER A 247 -9.16 30.70 35.75
C SER A 247 -9.73 29.82 34.64
N LYS A 248 -9.07 29.70 33.49
CA LYS A 248 -9.56 28.89 32.36
C LYS A 248 -9.38 27.38 32.55
N SER A 249 -8.42 26.90 33.34
CA SER A 249 -8.36 25.47 33.72
C SER A 249 -9.54 25.00 34.59
N LEU A 250 -10.28 25.95 35.19
CA LEU A 250 -11.61 25.68 35.78
C LEU A 250 -12.75 25.82 34.76
N ASN A 251 -12.64 26.68 33.74
CA ASN A 251 -13.65 26.81 32.68
C ASN A 251 -13.61 25.70 31.62
N ILE A 252 -12.49 25.00 31.44
CA ILE A 252 -12.42 23.76 30.63
C ILE A 252 -13.40 22.72 31.21
N ARG A 253 -13.65 22.73 32.52
CA ARG A 253 -14.69 21.90 33.17
C ARG A 253 -16.13 22.38 32.93
N SER A 254 -16.35 23.55 32.31
CA SER A 254 -17.69 24.17 32.19
C SER A 254 -18.09 24.53 30.76
N GLN A 255 -17.15 24.68 29.82
CA GLN A 255 -17.46 24.98 28.41
C GLN A 255 -17.52 23.71 27.55
N LEU A 256 -16.67 22.70 27.80
CA LEU A 256 -16.79 21.35 27.20
C LEU A 256 -18.04 20.56 27.66
N VAL A 257 -18.94 21.21 28.40
CA VAL A 257 -20.17 20.63 28.97
C VAL A 257 -21.44 21.30 28.39
N SER A 258 -21.32 22.44 27.70
CA SER A 258 -22.49 23.18 27.17
C SER A 258 -22.92 22.76 25.77
N ASN A 259 -22.03 22.20 24.95
CA ASN A 259 -22.28 21.87 23.55
C ASN A 259 -22.27 20.34 23.35
N LYS A 260 -23.22 19.81 22.55
CA LYS A 260 -23.42 18.38 22.21
C LYS A 260 -23.46 17.36 23.38
N GLY A 261 -23.45 17.77 24.65
CA GLY A 261 -23.62 16.88 25.81
C GLY A 261 -22.37 16.09 26.24
N LEU A 262 -21.18 16.50 25.78
CA LEU A 262 -19.89 15.96 26.19
C LEU A 262 -19.62 16.21 27.69
N SER A 263 -18.73 15.42 28.31
CA SER A 263 -18.27 15.67 29.69
C SER A 263 -16.84 15.16 29.94
N ALA A 264 -15.89 15.87 29.33
CA ALA A 264 -14.47 15.65 29.52
C ALA A 264 -14.02 15.92 30.98
N LYS A 265 -13.52 14.87 31.66
CA LYS A 265 -12.91 14.95 32.99
C LYS A 265 -11.40 14.85 32.86
N LEU A 266 -10.72 16.00 32.88
CA LEU A 266 -9.26 16.11 32.87
C LEU A 266 -8.64 15.29 34.01
N SER A 267 -7.95 14.19 33.69
CA SER A 267 -7.54 13.17 34.66
C SER A 267 -6.15 13.43 35.24
N LYS A 268 -5.22 13.97 34.42
CA LYS A 268 -3.89 14.43 34.83
C LYS A 268 -3.56 15.77 34.17
N VAL A 269 -3.58 16.85 34.95
CA VAL A 269 -3.03 18.15 34.53
C VAL A 269 -1.51 18.05 34.49
N ALA A 270 -0.90 18.27 33.33
CA ALA A 270 0.54 18.48 33.23
C ALA A 270 0.93 19.77 33.96
N THR A 271 1.81 19.70 34.96
CA THR A 271 2.25 20.88 35.74
C THR A 271 3.33 21.66 35.00
N GLY A 272 2.94 22.27 33.88
CA GLY A 272 3.75 23.13 33.02
C GLY A 272 2.86 23.70 31.91
N GLN A 273 3.12 24.94 31.48
CA GLN A 273 2.43 25.49 30.32
C GLN A 273 2.95 24.80 29.04
N ASP A 274 2.10 24.70 28.02
CA ASP A 274 2.42 24.18 26.67
C ASP A 274 2.85 22.70 26.61
N ARG A 275 2.04 21.79 27.18
CA ARG A 275 2.10 20.34 26.94
C ARG A 275 0.71 19.73 26.86
N ALA A 276 0.56 18.66 26.08
CA ALA A 276 -0.66 17.86 26.04
C ALA A 276 -0.93 17.19 27.41
N ALA A 277 -2.20 16.94 27.71
CA ALA A 277 -2.68 16.38 28.95
C ALA A 277 -3.61 15.18 28.71
N LEU A 278 -3.68 14.27 29.68
CA LEU A 278 -4.57 13.12 29.62
C LEU A 278 -5.98 13.53 30.09
N VAL A 279 -6.95 13.31 29.21
CA VAL A 279 -8.38 13.59 29.41
C VAL A 279 -9.12 12.26 29.48
N SER A 280 -10.03 12.11 30.45
CA SER A 280 -10.98 10.99 30.47
C SER A 280 -12.35 11.46 29.98
N LEU A 281 -12.97 10.64 29.12
CA LEU A 281 -14.20 10.94 28.38
C LEU A 281 -15.43 10.17 28.93
N GLN A 282 -15.31 9.68 30.17
CA GLN A 282 -16.32 8.86 30.84
C GLN A 282 -17.65 9.62 31.03
N ARG A 283 -18.74 9.00 30.56
CA ARG A 283 -20.12 9.47 30.70
C ARG A 283 -20.88 8.73 31.79
N ASP A 284 -21.82 9.42 32.45
CA ASP A 284 -22.84 8.79 33.29
C ASP A 284 -24.10 8.38 32.50
N ASP A 285 -24.99 7.65 33.16
CA ASP A 285 -26.25 7.18 32.57
C ASP A 285 -27.18 8.30 32.09
N SER A 286 -27.14 9.48 32.72
CA SER A 286 -28.01 10.60 32.33
C SER A 286 -27.55 11.23 31.02
N GLN A 287 -26.22 11.31 30.82
CA GLN A 287 -25.58 11.80 29.61
C GLN A 287 -25.79 10.84 28.45
N ARG A 288 -25.58 9.54 28.67
CA ARG A 288 -25.85 8.49 27.65
C ARG A 288 -27.32 8.46 27.24
N ARG A 289 -28.25 8.55 28.21
CA ARG A 289 -29.68 8.73 27.91
C ARG A 289 -30.00 10.04 27.18
N SER A 290 -29.15 11.06 27.21
CA SER A 290 -29.39 12.32 26.51
C SER A 290 -28.91 12.28 25.07
N LEU A 291 -27.79 11.62 24.78
CA LEU A 291 -27.32 11.37 23.42
C LEU A 291 -28.32 10.48 22.66
N ALA A 292 -28.80 9.40 23.29
CA ALA A 292 -29.81 8.52 22.72
C ALA A 292 -31.13 9.23 22.32
N ARG A 293 -31.47 10.35 22.96
CA ARG A 293 -32.63 11.19 22.57
C ARG A 293 -32.30 12.29 21.56
N ALA A 294 -31.02 12.63 21.38
CA ALA A 294 -30.58 13.58 20.38
C ALA A 294 -30.52 12.90 19.00
N ALA A 295 -29.97 11.67 18.95
CA ALA A 295 -29.89 10.81 17.78
C ALA A 295 -31.24 10.15 17.37
N GLY A 296 -32.38 10.82 17.61
CA GLY A 296 -33.71 10.39 17.17
C GLY A 296 -34.32 9.13 17.84
N TYR A 297 -33.53 8.26 18.47
CA TYR A 297 -33.97 6.90 18.82
C TYR A 297 -35.25 6.85 19.68
N SER A 298 -36.12 5.89 19.35
CA SER A 298 -37.36 5.58 20.12
C SER A 298 -37.12 5.08 21.55
N SER A 299 -35.87 4.76 21.88
CA SER A 299 -35.38 4.23 23.14
C SER A 299 -34.56 5.28 23.89
N ASN A 300 -34.67 5.34 25.22
CA ASN A 300 -33.76 6.16 26.04
C ASN A 300 -32.33 5.56 26.11
N THR A 301 -32.09 4.39 25.53
CA THR A 301 -30.78 3.75 25.44
C THR A 301 -30.34 3.71 23.98
N ASP A 302 -29.10 4.12 23.75
CA ASP A 302 -28.36 3.97 22.50
C ASP A 302 -28.38 2.50 22.02
N PRO A 303 -28.84 2.19 20.80
CA PRO A 303 -28.93 0.83 20.27
C PRO A 303 -27.59 0.10 20.20
N LEU A 304 -26.50 0.79 19.83
CA LEU A 304 -25.17 0.19 19.80
C LEU A 304 -24.69 -0.13 21.22
N TYR A 305 -24.88 0.79 22.19
CA TYR A 305 -24.57 0.50 23.60
C TYR A 305 -25.38 -0.68 24.18
N ALA A 306 -26.62 -0.86 23.73
CA ALA A 306 -27.46 -1.98 24.15
C ALA A 306 -26.99 -3.34 23.58
N LEU A 307 -26.25 -3.32 22.47
CA LEU A 307 -25.68 -4.48 21.78
C LEU A 307 -24.22 -4.77 22.19
N SER A 308 -23.43 -3.72 22.43
CA SER A 308 -21.98 -3.73 22.59
C SER A 308 -21.55 -2.57 23.50
N ALA A 309 -20.98 -2.88 24.66
CA ALA A 309 -20.55 -1.85 25.60
C ALA A 309 -19.17 -1.28 25.23
N ASP A 310 -18.26 -2.15 24.78
CA ASP A 310 -16.88 -1.80 24.50
C ASP A 310 -16.72 -1.21 23.08
N GLY A 311 -17.44 -1.75 22.09
CA GLY A 311 -17.48 -1.19 20.73
C GLY A 311 -18.13 0.20 20.71
N TRP A 312 -19.21 0.40 21.48
CA TRP A 312 -19.78 1.73 21.72
C TRP A 312 -18.76 2.67 22.39
N ALA A 313 -18.02 2.21 23.40
CA ALA A 313 -17.03 3.03 24.09
C ALA A 313 -15.86 3.41 23.17
N MET A 314 -15.40 2.52 22.29
CA MET A 314 -14.40 2.82 21.26
C MET A 314 -14.92 3.86 20.27
N ARG A 315 -16.07 3.62 19.64
CA ARG A 315 -16.73 4.54 18.70
C ARG A 315 -16.91 5.94 19.31
N GLN A 316 -17.50 6.01 20.50
CA GLN A 316 -17.75 7.29 21.18
C GLN A 316 -16.46 8.02 21.56
N THR A 317 -15.36 7.30 21.85
CA THR A 317 -14.04 7.92 22.09
C THR A 317 -13.52 8.63 20.84
N LEU A 318 -13.77 8.09 19.65
CA LEU A 318 -13.36 8.67 18.37
C LEU A 318 -14.21 9.89 18.01
N ILE A 319 -15.54 9.78 18.12
CA ILE A 319 -16.49 10.90 17.95
C ILE A 319 -16.13 12.07 18.91
N ASP A 320 -15.73 11.75 20.14
CA ASP A 320 -15.28 12.75 21.12
C ASP A 320 -13.96 13.42 20.72
N ILE A 321 -13.00 12.66 20.18
CA ILE A 321 -11.73 13.20 19.68
C ILE A 321 -11.97 14.09 18.46
N LYS A 322 -12.83 13.68 17.51
CA LYS A 322 -13.27 14.51 16.38
C LYS A 322 -13.95 15.80 16.86
N THR A 323 -14.88 15.70 17.83
CA THR A 323 -15.55 16.85 18.47
C THR A 323 -14.58 17.78 19.21
N LEU A 324 -13.54 17.24 19.86
CA LEU A 324 -12.51 18.03 20.54
C LEU A 324 -11.61 18.77 19.56
N ASN A 325 -11.23 18.15 18.43
CA ASN A 325 -10.43 18.79 17.38
C ASN A 325 -11.13 20.01 16.74
N GLN A 326 -12.46 20.06 16.77
CA GLN A 326 -13.25 21.22 16.33
C GLN A 326 -13.29 22.41 17.31
N GLN A 327 -12.76 22.28 18.54
CA GLN A 327 -12.87 23.36 19.52
C GLN A 327 -11.80 24.47 19.31
N ASP A 328 -12.24 25.73 19.32
CA ASP A 328 -11.40 26.93 19.20
C ASP A 328 -10.14 26.89 20.08
N ASP A 329 -10.25 26.40 21.33
CA ASP A 329 -9.14 26.35 22.29
C ASP A 329 -8.42 24.99 22.39
N VAL A 330 -8.73 24.02 21.53
CA VAL A 330 -7.95 22.77 21.34
C VAL A 330 -6.96 22.94 20.18
N GLU A 331 -5.72 22.53 20.38
CA GLU A 331 -4.67 22.50 19.34
C GLU A 331 -4.65 21.13 18.63
N TYR A 332 -4.81 20.04 19.39
CA TYR A 332 -5.11 18.70 18.89
C TYR A 332 -5.66 17.80 20.00
N ALA A 333 -6.35 16.74 19.61
CA ALA A 333 -6.77 15.60 20.42
C ALA A 333 -6.43 14.29 19.68
N SER A 334 -5.89 13.29 20.39
CA SER A 334 -5.50 11.99 19.81
C SER A 334 -5.63 10.81 20.81
N PRO A 335 -5.60 9.54 20.33
CA PRO A 335 -5.63 8.35 21.20
C PRO A 335 -4.33 8.09 22.01
N ASN A 336 -4.35 7.11 22.92
CA ASN A 336 -3.29 6.79 23.91
C ASN A 336 -2.67 5.38 23.69
N LEU A 337 -1.37 5.25 23.37
CA LEU A 337 -0.72 4.07 22.73
C LEU A 337 0.39 3.33 23.57
N LEU A 338 1.05 2.26 23.06
CA LEU A 338 1.88 1.25 23.81
C LEU A 338 3.21 0.77 23.08
N TYR A 339 4.31 0.34 23.77
CA TYR A 339 5.72 0.21 23.22
C TYR A 339 6.70 -0.93 23.74
N ARG A 340 7.97 -1.08 23.19
CA ARG A 340 8.99 -2.21 23.37
C ARG A 340 10.54 -1.84 23.25
N PRO A 341 11.57 -2.74 23.49
CA PRO A 341 13.06 -2.47 23.58
C PRO A 341 14.09 -3.33 22.72
N LEU A 342 15.45 -3.24 22.91
CA LEU A 342 16.57 -3.67 21.98
C LEU A 342 17.91 -4.33 22.57
N ALA A 343 19.01 -4.51 21.78
CA ALA A 343 20.18 -5.45 21.94
C ALA A 343 21.67 -4.87 21.86
N THR A 344 22.68 -5.70 21.51
CA THR A 344 24.18 -5.49 21.59
C THR A 344 24.79 -4.47 20.60
N THR A 345 25.97 -3.88 20.89
CA THR A 345 26.62 -2.81 20.09
C THR A 345 28.16 -2.73 20.27
N PRO A 346 28.98 -2.47 19.22
CA PRO A 346 30.42 -2.17 19.35
C PRO A 346 30.69 -0.71 19.77
N ASN A 347 31.97 -0.34 19.95
CA ASN A 347 32.38 0.95 20.52
C ASN A 347 32.95 1.98 19.51
N ASP A 348 32.89 1.68 18.21
CA ASP A 348 33.57 2.44 17.16
C ASP A 348 32.80 3.74 16.83
N PRO A 349 33.47 4.91 16.73
CA PRO A 349 32.80 6.22 16.68
C PRO A 349 31.75 6.39 15.60
N TYR A 350 31.91 5.76 14.43
CA TYR A 350 30.97 5.88 13.31
C TYR A 350 30.00 4.69 13.17
N TYR A 351 30.00 3.72 14.09
CA TYR A 351 29.07 2.56 14.02
C TYR A 351 27.61 3.00 13.87
N ALA A 352 27.20 4.05 14.58
CA ALA A 352 25.82 4.57 14.54
C ALA A 352 25.40 5.16 13.17
N GLU A 353 26.35 5.39 12.25
CA GLU A 353 26.10 5.80 10.87
C GLU A 353 26.08 4.59 9.89
N GLN A 354 26.55 3.42 10.34
CA GLN A 354 26.64 2.20 9.54
C GLN A 354 25.34 1.38 9.58
N TRP A 355 24.23 1.99 9.14
CA TRP A 355 22.89 1.38 9.11
C TRP A 355 22.83 -0.04 8.51
N HIS A 356 23.71 -0.33 7.56
CA HIS A 356 23.81 -1.62 6.86
C HIS A 356 24.13 -2.81 7.78
N LEU A 357 24.72 -2.56 8.95
CA LEU A 357 25.03 -3.58 9.94
C LEU A 357 23.75 -4.02 10.69
N GLU A 358 22.89 -3.06 11.07
CA GLU A 358 21.61 -3.38 11.72
C GLU A 358 20.61 -3.98 10.72
N ALA A 359 20.61 -3.51 9.47
CA ALA A 359 19.73 -3.99 8.40
C ALA A 359 19.84 -5.50 8.08
N ILE A 360 20.94 -6.16 8.45
CA ILE A 360 21.16 -7.61 8.25
C ILE A 360 21.15 -8.42 9.56
N ASN A 361 20.62 -7.87 10.66
CA ASN A 361 20.66 -8.47 12.01
C ASN A 361 22.09 -8.79 12.50
N LEU A 362 23.09 -8.02 12.09
CA LEU A 362 24.49 -8.28 12.43
C LEU A 362 24.82 -8.15 13.93
N PRO A 363 24.26 -7.20 14.70
CA PRO A 363 24.49 -7.13 16.15
C PRO A 363 24.13 -8.42 16.88
N GLN A 364 23.03 -9.06 16.48
CA GLN A 364 22.59 -10.35 17.02
C GLN A 364 23.47 -11.51 16.51
N ALA A 365 24.05 -11.40 15.31
CA ALA A 365 25.05 -12.35 14.82
C ALA A 365 26.37 -12.26 15.62
N TRP A 366 26.77 -11.06 16.04
CA TRP A 366 27.95 -10.84 16.88
C TRP A 366 27.81 -11.34 18.32
N ASP A 367 26.59 -11.42 18.87
CA ASP A 367 26.32 -12.14 20.12
C ASP A 367 26.66 -13.65 20.01
N ILE A 368 26.76 -14.19 18.78
CA ILE A 368 27.20 -15.57 18.49
C ILE A 368 28.68 -15.63 18.09
N THR A 369 29.12 -14.78 17.16
CA THR A 369 30.50 -14.77 16.63
C THR A 369 30.89 -13.41 16.07
N THR A 370 32.10 -12.93 16.43
CA THR A 370 32.72 -11.75 15.82
C THR A 370 33.64 -12.10 14.64
N GLY A 371 33.61 -13.35 14.16
CA GLY A 371 34.39 -13.77 12.99
C GLY A 371 35.80 -14.30 13.27
N THR A 372 36.21 -14.39 14.54
CA THR A 372 37.47 -15.02 14.93
C THR A 372 37.30 -16.55 15.03
N PRO A 373 37.89 -17.37 14.15
CA PRO A 373 37.76 -18.82 14.21
C PRO A 373 38.48 -19.42 15.41
N ALA A 374 38.05 -20.61 15.84
CA ALA A 374 38.70 -21.36 16.92
C ALA A 374 40.11 -21.86 16.56
N SER A 375 40.47 -21.92 15.27
CA SER A 375 41.79 -22.26 14.77
C SER A 375 41.98 -21.80 13.33
N GLY A 376 43.18 -21.32 12.98
CA GLY A 376 43.46 -20.77 11.66
C GLY A 376 42.94 -19.33 11.53
N THR A 377 42.69 -18.90 10.30
CA THR A 377 42.16 -17.57 9.94
C THR A 377 41.20 -17.71 8.77
N VAL A 378 40.31 -16.74 8.55
CA VAL A 378 39.44 -16.67 7.36
C VAL A 378 39.94 -15.54 6.46
N VAL A 379 40.40 -15.88 5.26
CA VAL A 379 40.99 -14.93 4.30
C VAL A 379 39.98 -14.61 3.20
N VAL A 380 39.68 -13.33 3.02
CA VAL A 380 38.82 -12.84 1.94
C VAL A 380 39.69 -12.08 0.93
N ALA A 381 39.72 -12.54 -0.32
CA ALA A 381 40.36 -11.81 -1.40
C ALA A 381 39.46 -10.69 -1.90
N VAL A 382 40.02 -9.49 -2.06
CA VAL A 382 39.39 -8.33 -2.68
C VAL A 382 40.11 -8.08 -4.00
N ILE A 383 39.49 -8.50 -5.11
CA ILE A 383 40.01 -8.27 -6.47
C ILE A 383 39.37 -6.99 -6.98
N ASP A 384 40.12 -5.89 -6.98
CA ASP A 384 39.59 -4.53 -7.09
C ASP A 384 40.70 -3.51 -7.50
N THR A 385 40.59 -2.24 -7.11
CA THR A 385 41.55 -1.15 -7.36
C THR A 385 42.73 -1.11 -6.38
N GLY A 386 43.14 -2.23 -5.80
CA GLY A 386 44.17 -2.25 -4.74
C GLY A 386 43.71 -1.71 -3.37
N ILE A 387 44.66 -1.43 -2.48
CA ILE A 387 44.41 -1.16 -1.05
C ILE A 387 45.27 -0.01 -0.51
N LEU A 388 44.77 0.71 0.51
CA LEU A 388 45.54 1.66 1.32
C LEU A 388 46.12 0.97 2.57
N PRO A 389 47.36 0.45 2.56
CA PRO A 389 47.89 -0.39 3.63
C PRO A 389 48.14 0.36 4.94
N GLY A 390 48.33 1.69 4.87
CA GLY A 390 48.56 2.55 6.02
C GLY A 390 47.29 3.04 6.71
N HIS A 391 46.10 2.65 6.25
CA HIS A 391 44.85 3.08 6.89
C HIS A 391 44.77 2.53 8.33
N PRO A 392 44.56 3.38 9.36
CA PRO A 392 44.65 2.95 10.76
C PRO A 392 43.68 1.81 11.11
N ASP A 393 42.52 1.74 10.45
CA ASP A 393 41.45 0.77 10.71
C ASP A 393 41.59 -0.54 9.92
N ILE A 394 42.64 -0.71 9.10
CA ILE A 394 42.95 -1.98 8.42
C ILE A 394 44.34 -2.54 8.78
N ASN A 395 45.09 -1.82 9.62
CA ASN A 395 46.46 -2.15 9.98
C ASN A 395 46.55 -3.52 10.68
N GLY A 396 47.33 -4.44 10.12
CA GLY A 396 47.44 -5.82 10.62
C GLY A 396 46.29 -6.74 10.22
N LYS A 397 45.37 -6.33 9.32
CA LYS A 397 44.39 -7.22 8.67
C LYS A 397 44.84 -7.76 7.31
N LEU A 398 45.85 -7.15 6.70
CA LEU A 398 46.32 -7.52 5.36
C LEU A 398 47.24 -8.74 5.39
N VAL A 399 46.99 -9.69 4.50
CA VAL A 399 47.90 -10.81 4.18
C VAL A 399 48.55 -10.60 2.81
N ASP A 400 49.22 -11.62 2.27
CA ASP A 400 49.84 -11.58 0.94
C ASP A 400 48.86 -11.06 -0.13
N GLY A 401 49.34 -10.14 -0.96
CA GLY A 401 48.62 -9.52 -2.07
C GLY A 401 49.50 -9.33 -3.30
N TYR A 402 48.94 -8.80 -4.39
CA TYR A 402 49.62 -8.72 -5.69
C TYR A 402 48.91 -7.77 -6.68
N ASP A 403 49.59 -7.28 -7.72
CA ASP A 403 48.97 -6.64 -8.89
C ASP A 403 49.04 -7.53 -10.13
N PHE A 404 47.94 -7.57 -10.88
CA PHE A 404 47.77 -8.31 -12.12
C PHE A 404 47.41 -7.47 -13.34
N ILE A 405 47.43 -6.14 -13.25
CA ILE A 405 47.22 -5.25 -14.39
C ILE A 405 48.37 -5.42 -15.40
N SER A 406 48.13 -6.12 -16.52
CA SER A 406 49.21 -6.49 -17.45
C SER A 406 49.67 -5.36 -18.40
N ASN A 407 49.35 -4.10 -18.11
CA ASN A 407 49.53 -2.98 -19.03
C ASN A 407 49.85 -1.67 -18.27
N ALA A 408 51.07 -1.16 -18.44
CA ALA A 408 51.57 0.07 -17.81
C ALA A 408 50.69 1.34 -18.03
N GLU A 409 49.98 1.47 -19.15
CA GLU A 409 49.09 2.62 -19.40
C GLU A 409 47.76 2.52 -18.61
N ARG A 410 47.40 1.30 -18.19
CA ARG A 410 46.28 1.01 -17.29
C ARG A 410 46.70 1.00 -15.82
N ALA A 411 47.94 0.59 -15.53
CA ALA A 411 48.50 0.53 -14.19
C ALA A 411 48.85 1.94 -13.67
N ASP A 412 49.39 2.80 -14.55
CA ASP A 412 49.77 4.22 -14.35
C ASP A 412 51.05 4.46 -13.54
N ASP A 413 51.43 3.50 -12.69
CA ASP A 413 52.73 3.34 -11.99
C ASP A 413 53.96 3.34 -12.94
N GLY A 414 53.94 2.50 -13.97
CA GLY A 414 55.02 2.35 -14.95
C GLY A 414 55.39 0.92 -15.36
N ASP A 415 54.83 -0.11 -14.71
CA ASP A 415 55.23 -1.52 -14.83
C ASP A 415 54.09 -2.42 -15.38
N GLY A 416 53.45 -3.21 -14.52
CA GLY A 416 52.45 -4.20 -14.89
C GLY A 416 52.22 -5.27 -13.81
N ILE A 417 52.44 -6.55 -14.15
CA ILE A 417 52.23 -7.66 -13.19
C ILE A 417 53.41 -7.74 -12.21
N ASP A 418 53.22 -7.24 -10.99
CA ASP A 418 54.19 -7.34 -9.91
C ASP A 418 53.56 -7.37 -8.48
N GLY A 419 54.39 -7.20 -7.46
CA GLY A 419 54.07 -7.53 -6.07
C GLY A 419 53.43 -6.44 -5.22
N ASP A 420 53.15 -5.23 -5.75
CA ASP A 420 52.59 -4.13 -4.94
C ASP A 420 51.08 -3.87 -5.22
N PRO A 421 50.16 -4.40 -4.40
CA PRO A 421 48.72 -4.13 -4.54
C PRO A 421 48.30 -2.73 -4.05
N THR A 422 49.24 -1.81 -3.86
CA THR A 422 49.03 -0.50 -3.21
C THR A 422 49.32 0.72 -4.11
N ASP A 423 49.74 0.46 -5.36
CA ASP A 423 49.90 1.45 -6.44
C ASP A 423 48.57 2.15 -6.83
N GLU A 424 48.67 3.18 -7.68
CA GLU A 424 47.88 4.45 -7.76
C GLU A 424 46.34 4.39 -7.95
N GLY A 425 45.67 3.37 -7.40
CA GLY A 425 44.22 3.18 -7.44
C GLY A 425 43.72 3.05 -8.87
N ASP A 426 42.67 3.82 -9.17
CA ASP A 426 42.08 3.98 -10.50
C ASP A 426 42.78 5.04 -11.39
N GLY A 427 44.01 5.45 -11.05
CA GLY A 427 44.71 6.54 -11.74
C GLY A 427 44.15 7.94 -11.45
N SER A 428 43.29 8.08 -10.43
CA SER A 428 42.83 9.36 -9.87
C SER A 428 43.21 9.55 -8.39
N GLY A 429 43.88 8.56 -7.78
CA GLY A 429 44.11 8.51 -6.34
C GLY A 429 42.88 8.02 -5.54
N THR A 430 41.89 7.42 -6.21
CA THR A 430 40.69 6.84 -5.57
C THR A 430 40.85 5.33 -5.39
N TYR A 431 40.59 4.84 -4.18
CA TYR A 431 40.81 3.43 -3.81
C TYR A 431 39.49 2.73 -3.41
N HIS A 432 38.68 2.39 -4.41
CA HIS A 432 37.42 1.65 -4.25
C HIS A 432 37.64 0.34 -3.47
N GLY A 433 38.70 -0.41 -3.78
CA GLY A 433 39.08 -1.64 -3.06
C GLY A 433 39.33 -1.46 -1.56
N THR A 434 39.68 -0.25 -1.09
CA THR A 434 39.81 0.05 0.35
C THR A 434 38.45 0.15 1.04
N HIS A 435 37.46 0.74 0.37
CA HIS A 435 36.09 0.82 0.88
C HIS A 435 35.47 -0.58 1.00
N VAL A 436 35.66 -1.39 -0.05
CA VAL A 436 35.25 -2.80 -0.13
C VAL A 436 35.91 -3.65 0.97
N ALA A 437 37.23 -3.55 1.14
CA ALA A 437 37.97 -4.23 2.21
C ALA A 437 37.49 -3.83 3.62
N GLY A 438 37.17 -2.54 3.80
CA GLY A 438 36.64 -2.00 5.05
C GLY A 438 35.29 -2.63 5.45
N ILE A 439 34.36 -2.74 4.50
CA ILE A 439 33.05 -3.37 4.73
C ILE A 439 33.23 -4.82 5.19
N ILE A 440 34.15 -5.57 4.58
CA ILE A 440 34.40 -6.97 4.94
C ILE A 440 34.98 -7.09 6.35
N GLY A 441 36.01 -6.30 6.69
CA GLY A 441 36.90 -6.64 7.79
C GLY A 441 37.72 -5.51 8.42
N ALA A 442 37.24 -4.26 8.42
CA ALA A 442 37.83 -3.20 9.25
C ALA A 442 37.96 -3.61 10.73
N LEU A 443 38.98 -3.10 11.41
CA LEU A 443 39.24 -3.33 12.82
C LEU A 443 38.07 -2.78 13.65
N SER A 444 37.34 -3.67 14.32
CA SER A 444 36.09 -3.33 14.99
C SER A 444 36.22 -3.45 16.51
N ASN A 445 35.38 -2.72 17.23
CA ASN A 445 35.40 -2.53 18.69
C ASN A 445 36.78 -2.03 19.20
N ASN A 446 37.47 -1.22 18.39
CA ASN A 446 38.81 -0.68 18.63
C ASN A 446 38.80 0.78 19.13
N GLY A 447 37.65 1.46 19.07
CA GLY A 447 37.47 2.87 19.46
C GLY A 447 37.89 3.89 18.39
N THR A 448 38.01 3.46 17.15
CA THR A 448 38.42 4.21 15.94
C THR A 448 37.43 3.90 14.82
N GLY A 449 37.20 4.86 13.93
CA GLY A 449 36.53 4.62 12.64
C GLY A 449 35.24 3.81 12.67
N VAL A 450 35.24 2.67 11.98
CA VAL A 450 34.08 1.87 11.56
C VAL A 450 34.22 0.39 11.88
N SER A 451 33.10 -0.28 12.18
CA SER A 451 33.08 -1.74 12.27
C SER A 451 33.04 -2.36 10.88
N GLY A 452 33.90 -3.35 10.62
CA GLY A 452 33.72 -4.29 9.51
C GLY A 452 32.65 -5.32 9.86
N VAL A 453 32.12 -6.02 8.85
CA VAL A 453 31.11 -7.06 9.05
C VAL A 453 31.68 -8.26 9.83
N SER A 454 32.93 -8.65 9.53
CA SER A 454 33.66 -9.70 10.24
C SER A 454 34.92 -9.16 10.93
N TRP A 455 34.84 -8.96 12.25
CA TRP A 455 35.94 -8.40 13.04
C TRP A 455 37.21 -9.27 12.97
N GLY A 456 37.04 -10.59 12.79
CA GLY A 456 38.13 -11.57 12.70
C GLY A 456 38.63 -11.93 11.29
N ALA A 457 38.04 -11.40 10.21
CA ALA A 457 38.50 -11.68 8.84
C ALA A 457 39.87 -11.05 8.53
N GLU A 458 40.66 -11.73 7.69
CA GLU A 458 41.88 -11.21 7.06
C GLU A 458 41.61 -10.87 5.60
N ILE A 459 42.25 -9.82 5.07
CA ILE A 459 42.05 -9.33 3.70
C ILE A 459 43.27 -9.64 2.84
N MET A 460 43.04 -10.28 1.70
CA MET A 460 44.02 -10.47 0.62
C MET A 460 43.76 -9.41 -0.47
N PRO A 461 44.56 -8.34 -0.55
CA PRO A 461 44.37 -7.28 -1.54
C PRO A 461 44.95 -7.70 -2.89
N VAL A 462 44.16 -7.64 -3.96
CA VAL A 462 44.60 -7.99 -5.31
C VAL A 462 44.19 -6.88 -6.27
N ARG A 463 45.17 -6.16 -6.83
CA ARG A 463 44.95 -5.10 -7.81
C ARG A 463 44.74 -5.72 -9.20
N MET A 464 43.71 -5.22 -9.89
CA MET A 464 43.22 -5.75 -11.17
C MET A 464 42.44 -4.69 -11.97
N LEU A 465 41.81 -3.76 -11.27
CA LEU A 465 41.24 -2.54 -11.86
C LEU A 465 42.24 -1.39 -11.66
N GLY A 466 42.54 -0.67 -12.73
CA GLY A 466 43.35 0.54 -12.69
C GLY A 466 42.71 1.67 -13.48
N LYS A 467 43.53 2.51 -14.09
CA LYS A 467 43.13 3.63 -14.94
C LYS A 467 42.15 3.20 -16.04
N GLU A 468 41.12 4.01 -16.29
CA GLU A 468 40.22 3.74 -17.41
C GLU A 468 40.93 3.97 -18.75
N VAL A 469 41.08 2.89 -19.52
CA VAL A 469 41.70 2.89 -20.85
C VAL A 469 40.73 2.21 -21.81
N SER A 470 40.20 3.00 -22.74
CA SER A 470 39.23 2.59 -23.77
C SER A 470 37.86 2.08 -23.24
N GLY A 471 37.27 2.72 -22.23
CA GLY A 471 35.92 2.37 -21.75
C GLY A 471 35.88 1.22 -20.74
N SER A 472 37.02 0.88 -20.12
CA SER A 472 37.13 -0.11 -19.05
C SER A 472 38.33 0.20 -18.15
N ALA A 473 38.23 -0.15 -16.86
CA ALA A 473 39.30 -0.08 -15.87
C ALA A 473 40.19 -1.36 -15.82
N GLY A 474 39.74 -2.48 -16.38
CA GLY A 474 40.45 -3.77 -16.36
C GLY A 474 40.26 -4.62 -17.63
N THR A 475 40.89 -5.80 -17.70
CA THR A 475 40.66 -6.78 -18.77
C THR A 475 40.42 -8.20 -18.25
N SER A 476 39.76 -9.04 -19.05
CA SER A 476 39.55 -10.47 -18.75
C SER A 476 40.86 -11.24 -18.54
N TYR A 477 42.00 -10.79 -19.09
CA TYR A 477 43.29 -11.46 -18.84
C TYR A 477 43.76 -11.20 -17.41
N ASP A 478 43.75 -9.94 -16.98
CA ASP A 478 44.12 -9.51 -15.63
C ASP A 478 43.24 -10.22 -14.57
N LEU A 479 41.92 -10.28 -14.81
CA LEU A 479 40.96 -10.99 -13.96
C LEU A 479 41.28 -12.49 -13.84
N LEU A 480 41.67 -13.15 -14.94
CA LEU A 480 42.06 -14.57 -14.90
C LEU A 480 43.33 -14.79 -14.07
N GLN A 481 44.29 -13.86 -14.06
CA GLN A 481 45.50 -13.98 -13.24
C GLN A 481 45.22 -13.68 -11.75
N ALA A 482 44.45 -12.64 -11.47
CA ALA A 482 44.01 -12.29 -10.11
C ALA A 482 43.21 -13.43 -9.45
N LEU A 483 42.25 -14.02 -10.17
CA LEU A 483 41.49 -15.20 -9.72
C LEU A 483 42.40 -16.41 -9.46
N ARG A 484 43.41 -16.63 -10.32
CA ARG A 484 44.39 -17.71 -10.11
C ARG A 484 45.20 -17.51 -8.84
N TYR A 485 45.74 -16.32 -8.62
CA TYR A 485 46.50 -16.00 -7.41
C TYR A 485 45.67 -16.18 -6.15
N ALA A 486 44.47 -15.59 -6.10
CA ALA A 486 43.57 -15.71 -4.95
C ALA A 486 43.22 -17.17 -4.62
N ALA A 487 43.09 -18.03 -5.65
CA ALA A 487 42.86 -19.46 -5.49
C ALA A 487 44.14 -20.32 -5.32
N GLY A 488 45.33 -19.71 -5.20
CA GLY A 488 46.60 -20.44 -5.06
C GLY A 488 47.02 -21.24 -6.30
N MET A 489 46.46 -20.91 -7.47
CA MET A 489 46.74 -21.54 -8.76
C MET A 489 47.86 -20.82 -9.51
N THR A 490 48.58 -21.57 -10.35
CA THR A 490 49.61 -21.02 -11.23
C THR A 490 49.04 -19.92 -12.13
N ASN A 491 49.70 -18.77 -12.08
CA ASN A 491 49.47 -17.53 -12.81
C ASN A 491 50.80 -17.04 -13.41
N ASP A 492 50.76 -16.04 -14.28
CA ASP A 492 51.93 -15.59 -15.05
C ASP A 492 52.94 -14.74 -14.25
N SER A 493 52.65 -14.32 -13.01
CA SER A 493 53.67 -13.71 -12.12
C SER A 493 54.59 -14.75 -11.47
N THR A 494 54.22 -16.04 -11.55
CA THR A 494 54.85 -17.19 -10.88
C THR A 494 54.82 -17.15 -9.35
N THR A 495 54.21 -16.13 -8.74
CA THR A 495 54.03 -15.99 -7.29
C THR A 495 52.71 -16.62 -6.84
N LEU A 496 52.68 -17.24 -5.66
CA LEU A 496 51.47 -17.77 -5.02
C LEU A 496 51.41 -17.22 -3.58
N PRO A 497 50.22 -16.94 -3.03
CA PRO A 497 50.08 -16.55 -1.64
C PRO A 497 50.38 -17.71 -0.69
N THR A 498 50.80 -17.40 0.54
CA THR A 498 51.09 -18.36 1.62
C THR A 498 49.87 -19.21 1.97
N LYS A 499 48.67 -18.67 1.79
CA LYS A 499 47.38 -19.35 1.95
C LYS A 499 46.42 -18.84 0.86
N PRO A 500 45.72 -19.71 0.11
CA PRO A 500 44.60 -19.30 -0.75
C PRO A 500 43.47 -18.64 0.05
N ALA A 501 42.66 -17.84 -0.63
CA ALA A 501 41.48 -17.23 -0.04
C ALA A 501 40.37 -18.27 0.23
N ASP A 502 39.64 -18.09 1.34
CA ASP A 502 38.44 -18.86 1.67
C ASP A 502 37.20 -18.37 0.91
N ILE A 503 37.24 -17.09 0.54
CA ILE A 503 36.18 -16.31 -0.11
C ILE A 503 36.86 -15.31 -1.08
N ILE A 504 36.32 -15.12 -2.28
CA ILE A 504 36.75 -14.08 -3.23
C ILE A 504 35.58 -13.11 -3.44
N ASN A 505 35.81 -11.82 -3.19
CA ASN A 505 34.88 -10.74 -3.49
C ASN A 505 35.25 -10.03 -4.81
N LEU A 506 34.28 -9.92 -5.71
CA LEU A 506 34.37 -9.28 -7.02
C LEU A 506 33.38 -8.11 -7.07
N SER A 507 33.76 -6.94 -6.57
CA SER A 507 32.92 -5.72 -6.57
C SER A 507 32.87 -5.02 -7.95
N LEU A 508 32.92 -5.82 -9.02
CA LEU A 508 33.11 -5.41 -10.43
C LEU A 508 32.19 -6.21 -11.36
N GLY A 509 31.91 -5.68 -12.56
CA GLY A 509 31.02 -6.32 -13.53
C GLY A 509 30.87 -5.53 -14.84
N GLY A 510 29.76 -5.75 -15.55
CA GLY A 510 29.40 -5.03 -16.78
C GLY A 510 29.89 -5.68 -18.08
N GLY A 511 30.67 -6.77 -17.99
CA GLY A 511 31.18 -7.50 -19.14
C GLY A 511 30.21 -8.55 -19.71
N SER A 512 30.45 -8.98 -20.95
CA SER A 512 29.80 -10.16 -21.53
C SER A 512 30.62 -11.42 -21.22
N GLY A 513 29.94 -12.45 -20.69
CA GLY A 513 30.61 -13.65 -20.20
C GLY A 513 31.31 -14.46 -21.29
N ASN A 514 32.47 -15.03 -20.97
CA ASN A 514 33.32 -15.79 -21.89
C ASN A 514 33.75 -17.16 -21.30
N THR A 515 34.23 -18.04 -22.18
CA THR A 515 34.59 -19.42 -21.81
C THR A 515 35.80 -19.53 -20.86
N PRO A 516 36.90 -18.76 -21.03
CA PRO A 516 38.03 -18.78 -20.09
C PRO A 516 37.64 -18.46 -18.64
N GLU A 517 36.89 -17.39 -18.41
CA GLU A 517 36.42 -16.98 -17.08
C GLU A 517 35.49 -18.03 -16.47
N ARG A 518 34.44 -18.46 -17.21
CA ARG A 518 33.50 -19.50 -16.75
C ARG A 518 34.24 -20.76 -16.29
N ASN A 519 35.19 -21.23 -17.09
CA ASN A 519 35.93 -22.47 -16.79
C ASN A 519 36.87 -22.31 -15.58
N LEU A 520 37.49 -21.13 -15.41
CA LEU A 520 38.34 -20.87 -14.24
C LEU A 520 37.50 -20.74 -12.97
N LEU A 521 36.41 -19.96 -13.00
CA LEU A 521 35.53 -19.76 -11.83
C LEU A 521 34.90 -21.08 -11.37
N ALA A 522 34.43 -21.91 -12.30
CA ALA A 522 33.99 -23.27 -11.96
C ALA A 522 35.11 -24.08 -11.27
N SER A 523 36.35 -24.01 -11.76
CA SER A 523 37.51 -24.70 -11.14
C SER A 523 37.90 -24.15 -9.76
N ILE A 524 37.53 -22.90 -9.44
CA ILE A 524 37.77 -22.24 -8.15
C ILE A 524 36.66 -22.60 -7.15
N ILE A 525 35.41 -22.66 -7.63
CA ILE A 525 34.24 -23.11 -6.87
C ILE A 525 34.38 -24.60 -6.52
N ASP A 526 34.77 -25.45 -7.48
CA ASP A 526 35.11 -26.88 -7.29
C ASP A 526 36.26 -27.09 -6.26
N ALA A 527 37.08 -26.06 -6.01
CA ALA A 527 38.15 -26.09 -5.01
C ALA A 527 37.68 -25.68 -3.59
N GLY A 528 36.39 -25.39 -3.40
CA GLY A 528 35.78 -25.02 -2.12
C GLY A 528 35.82 -23.53 -1.77
N ILE A 529 36.18 -22.67 -2.72
CA ILE A 529 36.30 -21.22 -2.53
C ILE A 529 34.97 -20.56 -2.88
N ILE A 530 34.38 -19.81 -1.95
CA ILE A 530 33.12 -19.09 -2.18
C ILE A 530 33.44 -17.84 -3.00
N VAL A 531 32.79 -17.65 -4.15
CA VAL A 531 32.94 -16.43 -4.96
C VAL A 531 31.67 -15.59 -4.84
N VAL A 532 31.83 -14.31 -4.48
CA VAL A 532 30.74 -13.33 -4.31
C VAL A 532 30.99 -12.18 -5.29
N ALA A 533 29.96 -11.73 -6.01
CA ALA A 533 30.11 -10.72 -7.04
C ALA A 533 28.94 -9.72 -7.10
N ALA A 534 29.26 -8.49 -7.49
CA ALA A 534 28.31 -7.40 -7.66
C ALA A 534 27.45 -7.58 -8.92
N ALA A 535 26.12 -7.50 -8.80
CA ALA A 535 25.20 -7.73 -9.92
C ALA A 535 25.24 -6.67 -11.04
N GLY A 536 25.78 -5.48 -10.78
CA GLY A 536 25.83 -4.34 -11.70
C GLY A 536 24.78 -3.26 -11.39
N ASN A 537 25.01 -2.06 -11.91
CA ASN A 537 24.33 -0.82 -11.52
C ASN A 537 23.60 -0.16 -12.72
N GLU A 538 23.08 -0.98 -13.64
CA GLU A 538 22.50 -0.53 -14.91
C GLU A 538 20.96 -0.54 -14.93
N SER A 539 20.31 -0.69 -13.76
CA SER A 539 18.85 -0.87 -13.62
C SER A 539 18.27 -1.93 -14.56
N SER A 540 18.98 -3.05 -14.75
CA SER A 540 18.76 -4.00 -15.84
C SER A 540 18.49 -5.43 -15.38
N SER A 541 17.71 -6.18 -16.19
CA SER A 541 17.59 -7.64 -16.08
C SER A 541 18.54 -8.42 -16.99
N ALA A 542 19.48 -7.74 -17.66
CA ALA A 542 20.51 -8.38 -18.46
C ALA A 542 21.59 -9.01 -17.54
N PRO A 543 21.97 -10.29 -17.75
CA PRO A 543 23.01 -10.94 -16.96
C PRO A 543 24.37 -10.23 -17.08
N SER A 544 24.87 -9.71 -15.96
CA SER A 544 26.19 -9.07 -15.83
C SER A 544 27.23 -10.08 -15.35
N TYR A 545 28.41 -10.09 -15.96
CA TYR A 545 29.49 -11.02 -15.62
C TYR A 545 30.64 -10.28 -14.92
N PRO A 546 31.29 -10.87 -13.89
CA PRO A 546 31.27 -12.30 -13.54
C PRO A 546 30.10 -12.80 -12.67
N ALA A 547 29.23 -11.93 -12.15
CA ALA A 547 28.18 -12.33 -11.21
C ALA A 547 27.21 -13.40 -11.75
N ALA A 548 26.86 -13.36 -13.04
CA ALA A 548 25.96 -14.32 -13.67
C ALA A 548 26.62 -15.64 -14.14
N TYR A 549 27.80 -16.01 -13.63
CA TYR A 549 28.36 -17.35 -13.85
C TYR A 549 27.80 -18.36 -12.82
N ASP A 550 27.49 -19.57 -13.30
CA ASP A 550 26.94 -20.65 -12.48
C ASP A 550 27.80 -20.91 -11.21
N GLY A 551 27.20 -20.77 -10.03
CA GLY A 551 27.85 -21.01 -8.73
C GLY A 551 28.49 -19.77 -8.07
N VAL A 552 28.75 -18.69 -8.81
CA VAL A 552 29.08 -17.38 -8.22
C VAL A 552 27.84 -16.85 -7.50
N ILE A 553 28.02 -16.28 -6.30
CA ILE A 553 26.94 -15.64 -5.54
C ILE A 553 26.72 -14.23 -6.08
N SER A 554 25.62 -14.03 -6.79
CA SER A 554 25.24 -12.77 -7.44
C SER A 554 24.46 -11.86 -6.50
N VAL A 555 25.03 -10.70 -6.16
CA VAL A 555 24.51 -9.80 -5.12
C VAL A 555 23.95 -8.51 -5.71
N ALA A 556 22.64 -8.34 -5.58
CA ALA A 556 21.93 -7.09 -5.84
C ALA A 556 21.99 -6.14 -4.63
N SER A 557 21.75 -4.85 -4.88
CA SER A 557 21.80 -3.81 -3.85
C SER A 557 20.41 -3.57 -3.26
N SER A 558 20.35 -3.39 -1.93
CA SER A 558 19.21 -2.78 -1.24
C SER A 558 19.53 -1.42 -0.61
N ASP A 559 18.50 -0.60 -0.48
CA ASP A 559 18.52 0.70 0.21
C ASP A 559 18.20 0.56 1.72
N PHE A 560 18.07 1.70 2.41
CA PHE A 560 17.83 1.75 3.86
C PHE A 560 16.51 1.09 4.28
N ASP A 561 15.47 1.18 3.44
CA ASP A 561 14.16 0.60 3.71
C ASP A 561 14.10 -0.90 3.33
N GLY A 562 15.23 -1.49 2.91
CA GLY A 562 15.33 -2.89 2.49
C GLY A 562 14.76 -3.17 1.10
N ASN A 563 14.40 -2.13 0.33
CA ASN A 563 13.93 -2.24 -1.04
C ASN A 563 15.09 -2.46 -2.00
N LEU A 564 14.81 -2.94 -3.22
CA LEU A 564 15.82 -2.99 -4.28
C LEU A 564 16.24 -1.56 -4.68
N SER A 565 17.53 -1.26 -4.58
CA SER A 565 18.08 0.02 -5.01
C SER A 565 17.75 0.31 -6.46
N SER A 566 17.32 1.53 -6.79
CA SER A 566 16.86 1.93 -8.13
C SER A 566 17.89 1.69 -9.25
N PHE A 567 19.18 1.79 -8.95
CA PHE A 567 20.28 1.50 -9.87
C PHE A 567 20.60 0.00 -10.01
N SER A 568 20.18 -0.86 -9.09
CA SER A 568 20.59 -2.26 -9.05
C SER A 568 20.06 -3.04 -10.26
N ASN A 569 20.92 -3.88 -10.83
CA ASN A 569 20.46 -4.97 -11.68
C ASN A 569 19.60 -5.96 -10.88
N TYR A 570 18.74 -6.68 -11.60
CA TYR A 570 17.64 -7.46 -11.06
C TYR A 570 17.34 -8.71 -11.92
N GLY A 571 16.36 -9.52 -11.53
CA GLY A 571 15.92 -10.68 -12.31
C GLY A 571 16.56 -12.02 -11.92
N SER A 572 16.49 -13.01 -12.82
CA SER A 572 16.74 -14.42 -12.49
C SER A 572 18.21 -14.83 -12.32
N SER A 573 19.16 -13.93 -12.55
CA SER A 573 20.59 -14.12 -12.28
C SER A 573 21.05 -13.41 -11.00
N ILE A 574 20.12 -13.10 -10.09
CA ILE A 574 20.39 -12.57 -8.76
C ILE A 574 20.12 -13.69 -7.74
N ASP A 575 21.05 -13.91 -6.83
CA ASP A 575 20.88 -14.86 -5.74
C ASP A 575 20.29 -14.16 -4.51
N LEU A 576 20.81 -13.01 -4.09
CA LEU A 576 20.24 -12.25 -2.98
C LEU A 576 20.48 -10.74 -3.08
N ARG A 577 19.79 -9.96 -2.23
CA ARG A 577 20.10 -8.57 -1.96
C ARG A 577 20.94 -8.43 -0.68
N ALA A 578 21.77 -7.41 -0.62
CA ALA A 578 22.35 -6.89 0.61
C ALA A 578 22.46 -5.35 0.56
N PRO A 579 22.58 -4.67 1.71
CA PRO A 579 22.75 -3.22 1.76
C PRO A 579 23.88 -2.70 0.85
N GLY A 580 23.51 -1.96 -0.19
CA GLY A 580 24.44 -1.29 -1.11
C GLY A 580 24.08 0.18 -1.37
N GLY A 581 22.91 0.63 -0.90
CA GLY A 581 22.53 2.04 -0.78
C GLY A 581 21.46 2.53 -1.76
N GLY A 582 21.08 3.80 -1.67
CA GLY A 582 19.91 4.34 -2.39
C GLY A 582 20.03 5.80 -2.85
N GLU A 583 19.04 6.25 -3.63
CA GLU A 583 18.91 7.63 -4.13
C GLU A 583 18.21 8.54 -3.11
N VAL A 584 18.90 8.88 -2.01
CA VAL A 584 18.40 9.85 -1.01
C VAL A 584 19.28 11.10 -0.97
N VAL A 585 18.65 12.26 -0.77
CA VAL A 585 19.10 13.56 -1.33
C VAL A 585 19.92 14.42 -0.36
N SER A 586 20.04 14.04 0.92
CA SER A 586 20.75 14.81 1.94
C SER A 586 21.82 13.99 2.66
N CYS A 587 23.09 14.37 2.46
CA CYS A 587 24.24 13.91 3.22
C CYS A 587 25.10 15.15 3.59
N ASP A 588 24.49 16.13 4.28
CA ASP A 588 25.13 17.40 4.66
C ASP A 588 25.82 17.28 6.02
N ASP A 589 27.14 17.05 6.03
CA ASP A 589 27.98 16.96 7.22
C ASP A 589 28.03 18.27 8.06
N SER A 590 27.37 19.36 7.63
CA SER A 590 27.27 20.60 8.41
C SER A 590 26.04 20.68 9.33
N ILE A 591 25.10 19.72 9.24
CA ILE A 591 23.88 19.68 10.07
C ILE A 591 24.13 18.80 11.32
N PRO A 592 23.91 19.30 12.55
CA PRO A 592 24.09 18.51 13.77
C PRO A 592 23.00 17.42 13.92
N PRO A 593 23.30 16.28 14.57
CA PRO A 593 22.52 15.04 14.46
C PRO A 593 21.20 15.06 15.25
N LEU A 594 20.21 15.81 14.75
CA LEU A 594 18.86 15.92 15.32
C LEU A 594 17.73 15.73 14.29
N ASN A 595 18.05 15.55 13.01
CA ASN A 595 17.18 14.96 11.99
C ASN A 595 17.96 13.88 11.23
N HIS A 596 17.55 12.61 11.38
CA HIS A 596 18.01 11.51 10.52
C HIS A 596 17.20 11.54 9.20
N ASP A 597 17.47 12.53 8.35
CA ASP A 597 17.23 12.36 6.91
C ASP A 597 18.30 11.38 6.43
N VAL A 598 17.95 10.09 6.32
CA VAL A 598 18.95 9.02 6.31
C VAL A 598 19.77 9.05 5.02
N CYS A 599 21.07 9.33 5.16
CA CYS A 599 22.04 9.20 4.08
C CYS A 599 22.22 7.70 3.75
N SER A 600 21.42 7.17 2.81
CA SER A 600 21.38 5.76 2.41
C SER A 600 22.64 5.29 1.65
N TYR A 601 23.82 5.84 1.94
CA TYR A 601 25.10 5.38 1.41
C TYR A 601 25.77 4.46 2.44
N ILE A 602 26.71 3.64 1.98
CA ILE A 602 27.49 2.74 2.83
C ILE A 602 28.76 3.47 3.28
N LEU A 603 28.85 3.78 4.57
CA LEU A 603 30.05 4.34 5.20
C LEU A 603 31.07 3.21 5.46
N SER A 604 32.29 3.40 4.99
CA SER A 604 33.43 2.49 5.20
C SER A 604 34.76 3.28 5.10
N LEU A 605 35.88 2.57 5.13
CA LEU A 605 37.22 3.13 4.96
C LEU A 605 37.37 3.86 3.61
N GLY A 606 38.28 4.82 3.56
CA GLY A 606 38.63 5.51 2.33
C GLY A 606 39.91 6.33 2.46
N GLY A 607 40.24 7.01 1.38
CA GLY A 607 41.32 7.99 1.34
C GLY A 607 41.36 8.66 -0.02
N GLU A 608 42.01 9.82 -0.05
CA GLU A 608 42.21 10.65 -1.24
C GLU A 608 43.69 11.07 -1.27
N GLU A 609 44.30 11.11 -2.45
CA GLU A 609 45.59 11.77 -2.61
C GLU A 609 45.39 13.28 -2.82
N THR A 610 45.99 14.09 -1.94
CA THR A 610 45.97 15.54 -2.09
C THR A 610 47.40 16.08 -2.23
N LEU A 611 47.77 16.48 -3.45
CA LEU A 611 49.06 17.12 -3.77
C LEU A 611 50.31 16.26 -3.47
N GLY A 612 50.30 14.95 -3.76
CA GLY A 612 51.43 14.05 -3.45
C GLY A 612 51.40 13.50 -2.02
N ILE A 613 50.25 13.55 -1.34
CA ILE A 613 50.09 13.12 0.06
C ILE A 613 48.77 12.37 0.22
N MET A 614 48.85 11.08 0.57
CA MET A 614 47.68 10.28 0.94
C MET A 614 47.07 10.76 2.27
N GLN A 615 45.76 11.01 2.27
CA GLN A 615 44.98 11.28 3.47
C GLN A 615 44.04 10.10 3.76
N TYR A 616 44.23 9.43 4.90
CA TYR A 616 43.35 8.34 5.35
C TYR A 616 42.09 8.90 6.00
N GLY A 617 40.92 8.34 5.67
CA GLY A 617 39.63 8.80 6.16
C GLY A 617 38.52 7.76 5.96
N TYR A 618 37.28 8.21 5.88
CA TYR A 618 36.11 7.36 5.71
C TYR A 618 35.25 7.95 4.60
N ALA A 619 34.67 7.10 3.75
CA ALA A 619 33.92 7.50 2.58
C ALA A 619 32.55 6.83 2.55
N ARG A 620 31.56 7.53 1.98
CA ARG A 620 30.19 7.06 1.80
C ARG A 620 29.96 6.78 0.32
N LEU A 621 29.84 5.51 -0.07
CA LEU A 621 29.64 5.07 -1.46
C LEU A 621 28.28 4.34 -1.62
N ARG A 622 27.79 4.19 -2.85
CA ARG A 622 26.59 3.40 -3.17
C ARG A 622 26.82 2.53 -4.41
N GLY A 623 26.27 1.32 -4.42
CA GLY A 623 26.36 0.38 -5.54
C GLY A 623 26.22 -1.08 -5.11
N THR A 624 25.97 -1.99 -6.07
CA THR A 624 26.10 -3.45 -5.85
C THR A 624 27.53 -3.82 -5.40
N SER A 625 28.50 -2.99 -5.74
CA SER A 625 29.91 -3.07 -5.30
C SER A 625 30.11 -2.89 -3.80
N MET A 626 29.15 -2.29 -3.08
CA MET A 626 29.10 -2.24 -1.61
C MET A 626 28.24 -3.38 -1.02
N ALA A 627 27.23 -3.86 -1.74
CA ALA A 627 26.41 -5.00 -1.31
C ALA A 627 27.20 -6.33 -1.30
N ALA A 628 28.01 -6.59 -2.34
CA ALA A 628 28.86 -7.78 -2.44
C ALA A 628 29.79 -7.99 -1.22
N PRO A 629 30.56 -6.99 -0.74
CA PRO A 629 31.42 -7.15 0.43
C PRO A 629 30.66 -7.35 1.74
N VAL A 630 29.41 -6.88 1.87
CA VAL A 630 28.56 -7.22 3.02
C VAL A 630 28.28 -8.73 3.04
N VAL A 631 27.93 -9.31 1.90
CA VAL A 631 27.73 -10.77 1.74
C VAL A 631 29.02 -11.54 1.98
N ALA A 632 30.15 -11.09 1.42
CA ALA A 632 31.46 -11.73 1.62
C ALA A 632 31.91 -11.69 3.10
N GLY A 633 31.69 -10.57 3.80
CA GLY A 633 31.95 -10.43 5.23
C GLY A 633 31.05 -11.34 6.09
N ALA A 634 29.77 -11.48 5.73
CA ALA A 634 28.85 -12.37 6.44
C ALA A 634 29.19 -13.85 6.23
N PHE A 635 29.62 -14.25 5.03
CA PHE A 635 30.20 -15.58 4.81
C PHE A 635 31.54 -15.77 5.54
N ALA A 636 32.31 -14.70 5.81
CA ALA A 636 33.50 -14.79 6.66
C ALA A 636 33.15 -15.04 8.13
N LEU A 637 32.09 -14.41 8.67
CA LEU A 637 31.52 -14.77 9.98
C LEU A 637 31.08 -16.25 10.00
N ALA A 638 30.41 -16.71 8.93
CA ALA A 638 29.96 -18.10 8.81
C ALA A 638 31.12 -19.10 8.80
N LYS A 639 32.17 -18.84 8.00
CA LYS A 639 33.38 -19.69 7.95
C LYS A 639 34.21 -19.63 9.22
N ALA A 640 34.07 -18.60 10.06
CA ALA A 640 34.69 -18.60 11.39
C ALA A 640 34.04 -19.61 12.35
N VAL A 641 32.73 -19.88 12.19
CA VAL A 641 31.98 -20.89 12.95
C VAL A 641 32.11 -22.28 12.32
N TYR A 642 32.00 -22.36 11.00
CA TYR A 642 32.11 -23.60 10.23
C TYR A 642 33.09 -23.45 9.06
N PRO A 643 34.40 -23.64 9.28
CA PRO A 643 35.42 -23.44 8.24
C PRO A 643 35.26 -24.33 7.00
N ALA A 644 34.55 -25.44 7.12
CA ALA A 644 34.27 -26.39 6.06
C ALA A 644 33.02 -26.04 5.21
N LEU A 645 32.45 -24.83 5.36
CA LEU A 645 31.34 -24.35 4.54
C LEU A 645 31.76 -24.28 3.06
N THR A 646 31.13 -25.10 2.21
CA THR A 646 31.42 -25.17 0.77
C THR A 646 30.53 -24.20 -0.05
N PRO A 647 30.89 -23.88 -1.30
CA PRO A 647 30.05 -23.07 -2.18
C PRO A 647 28.67 -23.68 -2.46
N GLU A 648 28.56 -25.00 -2.60
CA GLU A 648 27.27 -25.69 -2.80
C GLU A 648 26.40 -25.61 -1.55
N GLN A 649 27.01 -25.67 -0.36
CA GLN A 649 26.31 -25.43 0.90
C GLN A 649 25.81 -23.98 0.99
N ALA A 650 26.66 -23.00 0.64
CA ALA A 650 26.28 -21.59 0.60
C ALA A 650 25.11 -21.34 -0.38
N GLN A 651 25.21 -21.86 -1.61
CA GLN A 651 24.15 -21.76 -2.62
C GLN A 651 22.86 -22.49 -2.20
N THR A 652 22.96 -23.61 -1.47
CA THR A 652 21.78 -24.28 -0.89
C THR A 652 21.13 -23.42 0.20
N LEU A 653 21.92 -22.83 1.10
CA LEU A 653 21.43 -21.94 2.16
C LEU A 653 20.75 -20.67 1.62
N ILE A 654 21.25 -20.14 0.51
CA ILE A 654 20.63 -19.00 -0.20
C ILE A 654 19.33 -19.43 -0.90
N SER A 655 19.38 -20.49 -1.71
CA SER A 655 18.23 -20.95 -2.53
C SER A 655 17.07 -21.57 -1.74
N THR A 656 17.26 -21.81 -0.44
CA THR A 656 16.24 -22.22 0.51
C THR A 656 15.65 -21.05 1.32
N CYS A 657 16.04 -19.81 1.03
CA CYS A 657 15.75 -18.61 1.83
C CYS A 657 16.13 -18.74 3.32
N SER A 658 16.97 -19.73 3.68
CA SER A 658 17.32 -20.06 5.06
C SER A 658 18.29 -19.09 5.72
N ILE A 659 18.78 -18.11 4.96
CA ILE A 659 19.71 -17.05 5.40
C ILE A 659 19.27 -15.64 4.96
N THR A 660 17.99 -15.48 4.60
CA THR A 660 17.42 -14.20 4.16
C THR A 660 16.24 -13.79 5.03
N ASP A 661 15.76 -12.56 4.88
CA ASP A 661 14.57 -12.05 5.56
C ASP A 661 13.30 -12.89 5.25
N GLN A 662 13.14 -13.36 3.99
CA GLN A 662 12.00 -14.14 3.50
C GLN A 662 11.99 -15.63 3.92
N ALA A 663 12.03 -15.91 5.23
CA ALA A 663 12.27 -17.25 5.78
C ALA A 663 11.23 -18.36 5.43
N THR A 664 10.09 -18.01 4.81
CA THR A 664 9.03 -18.96 4.43
C THR A 664 8.50 -18.76 3.01
N ASP A 665 8.98 -17.75 2.27
CA ASP A 665 8.45 -17.42 0.94
C ASP A 665 9.54 -16.93 -0.03
N CYS A 666 9.98 -17.83 -0.91
CA CYS A 666 10.97 -17.53 -1.93
C CYS A 666 10.39 -16.92 -3.24
N GLU A 667 9.12 -16.50 -3.27
CA GLU A 667 8.42 -16.09 -4.51
C GLU A 667 9.10 -14.95 -5.28
N GLN A 668 9.76 -14.01 -4.60
CA GLN A 668 10.33 -12.84 -5.25
C GLN A 668 11.62 -13.10 -6.06
N LYS A 669 12.11 -14.36 -6.12
CA LYS A 669 13.36 -14.73 -6.84
C LYS A 669 13.46 -14.11 -8.23
N TYR A 670 12.41 -14.22 -9.04
CA TYR A 670 12.41 -13.76 -10.44
C TYR A 670 12.48 -12.24 -10.61
N ARG A 671 12.32 -11.47 -9.52
CA ARG A 671 12.54 -10.02 -9.51
C ARG A 671 13.84 -9.67 -8.81
N THR A 672 14.15 -10.25 -7.65
CA THR A 672 15.18 -9.70 -6.74
C THR A 672 16.04 -10.74 -6.00
N GLY A 673 16.09 -12.00 -6.47
CA GLY A 673 16.73 -13.08 -5.72
C GLY A 673 15.94 -13.49 -4.47
N TYR A 674 16.52 -14.35 -3.64
CA TYR A 674 15.89 -15.06 -2.53
C TYR A 674 15.67 -14.20 -1.25
N GLY A 675 15.67 -12.87 -1.36
CA GLY A 675 15.46 -11.93 -0.23
C GLY A 675 16.68 -11.08 0.12
N ASN A 676 16.58 -10.29 1.20
CA ASN A 676 17.71 -9.57 1.78
C ASN A 676 18.50 -10.48 2.73
N LEU A 677 19.83 -10.36 2.77
CA LEU A 677 20.71 -11.09 3.69
C LEU A 677 20.30 -10.93 5.17
N ASP A 678 20.26 -12.04 5.89
CA ASP A 678 20.17 -12.09 7.36
C ASP A 678 21.41 -12.81 7.91
N ALA A 679 22.34 -12.04 8.47
CA ALA A 679 23.61 -12.54 8.99
C ALA A 679 23.45 -13.38 10.25
N LEU A 680 22.41 -13.11 11.07
CA LEU A 680 22.06 -13.93 12.22
C LEU A 680 21.65 -15.35 11.77
N LYS A 681 20.76 -15.44 10.78
CA LYS A 681 20.33 -16.74 10.22
C LYS A 681 21.50 -17.48 9.56
N LEU A 682 22.36 -16.79 8.80
CA LEU A 682 23.57 -17.38 8.22
C LEU A 682 24.51 -17.96 9.29
N VAL A 683 24.77 -17.22 10.37
CA VAL A 683 25.61 -17.70 11.48
C VAL A 683 24.95 -18.86 12.23
N GLN A 684 23.63 -18.86 12.41
CA GLN A 684 22.88 -19.99 13.00
C GLN A 684 22.95 -21.24 12.12
N GLN A 685 22.87 -21.10 10.79
CA GLN A 685 23.03 -22.22 9.86
C GLN A 685 24.48 -22.76 9.86
N ALA A 686 25.48 -21.89 9.98
CA ALA A 686 26.86 -22.31 10.20
C ALA A 686 27.03 -23.09 11.52
N GLN A 687 26.38 -22.64 12.62
CA GLN A 687 26.36 -23.41 13.87
C GLN A 687 25.68 -24.77 13.71
N ASN A 688 24.57 -24.87 12.99
CA ASN A 688 23.87 -26.12 12.72
C ASN A 688 24.81 -27.13 12.01
N LEU A 689 25.48 -26.70 10.93
CA LEU A 689 26.44 -27.52 10.18
C LEU A 689 27.67 -27.90 11.02
N ALA A 690 28.22 -26.98 11.83
CA ALA A 690 29.33 -27.26 12.73
C ALA A 690 29.00 -28.29 13.82
N ASN A 691 27.73 -28.37 14.24
CA ASN A 691 27.23 -29.39 15.16
C ASN A 691 26.83 -30.71 14.48
N GLY A 692 27.05 -30.86 13.17
CA GLY A 692 26.74 -32.06 12.40
C GLY A 692 25.29 -32.18 11.92
N GLY A 693 24.55 -31.07 11.90
CA GLY A 693 23.24 -30.99 11.26
C GLY A 693 23.32 -31.09 9.73
N SER A 694 22.18 -31.35 9.09
CA SER A 694 22.03 -31.33 7.64
C SER A 694 21.78 -29.91 7.11
N LEU A 695 22.05 -29.72 5.82
CA LEU A 695 21.48 -28.59 5.07
C LEU A 695 19.93 -28.64 5.09
N PRO A 696 19.25 -27.48 4.94
CA PRO A 696 17.88 -27.44 4.45
C PRO A 696 17.81 -28.02 3.02
N LEU A 697 16.70 -28.69 2.70
CA LEU A 697 16.38 -29.07 1.32
C LEU A 697 15.70 -27.88 0.60
N PRO A 698 15.91 -27.66 -0.71
CA PRO A 698 15.17 -26.67 -1.49
C PRO A 698 13.66 -26.92 -1.35
N PRO A 699 12.93 -26.05 -0.61
CA PRO A 699 11.63 -26.38 -0.06
C PRO A 699 10.65 -26.72 -1.17
N ALA A 700 9.84 -27.76 -0.96
CA ALA A 700 8.86 -28.16 -1.95
C ALA A 700 7.84 -27.03 -2.12
N ARG A 701 7.77 -26.42 -3.31
CA ARG A 701 6.87 -25.29 -3.57
C ARG A 701 5.80 -25.68 -4.57
N LEU A 702 4.55 -25.46 -4.20
CA LEU A 702 3.40 -25.63 -5.08
C LEU A 702 3.41 -24.55 -6.19
N VAL A 703 3.15 -24.97 -7.43
CA VAL A 703 3.03 -24.09 -8.60
C VAL A 703 1.76 -24.45 -9.36
N ALA A 704 0.84 -23.50 -9.49
CA ALA A 704 -0.35 -23.62 -10.32
C ALA A 704 -0.10 -23.18 -11.77
N THR A 705 -0.88 -23.70 -12.72
CA THR A 705 -0.99 -23.17 -14.09
C THR A 705 -2.43 -23.38 -14.60
N PRO A 706 -3.20 -22.31 -14.91
CA PRO A 706 -2.90 -20.88 -14.68
C PRO A 706 -2.63 -20.56 -13.21
N ASP A 707 -2.14 -19.36 -12.92
CA ASP A 707 -1.81 -18.87 -11.57
C ASP A 707 -3.03 -18.30 -10.81
N SER A 708 -4.09 -17.96 -11.52
CA SER A 708 -5.36 -17.45 -11.00
C SER A 708 -6.54 -17.87 -11.90
N LEU A 709 -7.77 -17.78 -11.39
CA LEU A 709 -8.99 -18.10 -12.14
C LEU A 709 -10.09 -17.06 -11.89
N ALA A 710 -10.78 -16.65 -12.96
CA ALA A 710 -12.00 -15.85 -12.89
C ALA A 710 -13.15 -16.58 -13.59
N LEU A 711 -14.29 -16.67 -12.91
CA LEU A 711 -15.51 -17.36 -13.34
C LEU A 711 -16.70 -16.41 -13.25
N ASN A 712 -17.38 -16.17 -14.37
CA ASN A 712 -18.65 -15.43 -14.38
C ASN A 712 -19.81 -16.44 -14.24
N GLU A 713 -20.73 -16.51 -15.21
CA GLU A 713 -21.77 -17.56 -15.32
C GLU A 713 -21.22 -19.00 -15.44
N GLN A 714 -19.90 -19.20 -15.47
CA GLN A 714 -19.26 -20.51 -15.60
C GLN A 714 -19.01 -21.15 -14.24
N SER A 715 -19.62 -22.30 -13.95
CA SER A 715 -19.48 -22.98 -12.66
C SER A 715 -18.23 -23.86 -12.50
N SER A 716 -17.28 -23.86 -13.45
CA SER A 716 -16.12 -24.79 -13.43
C SER A 716 -14.98 -24.44 -14.40
N ALA A 717 -13.73 -24.77 -14.03
CA ALA A 717 -12.56 -24.82 -14.92
C ALA A 717 -11.47 -25.76 -14.36
N SER A 718 -10.45 -26.10 -15.15
CA SER A 718 -9.35 -27.00 -14.74
C SER A 718 -8.02 -26.24 -14.57
N ILE A 719 -7.18 -26.69 -13.63
CA ILE A 719 -5.82 -26.18 -13.38
C ILE A 719 -4.80 -27.31 -13.21
N SER A 720 -3.52 -27.03 -13.44
CA SER A 720 -2.41 -27.94 -13.15
C SER A 720 -1.66 -27.51 -11.88
N ILE A 721 -1.32 -28.45 -10.99
CA ILE A 721 -0.49 -28.24 -9.80
C ILE A 721 0.80 -29.05 -9.92
N SER A 722 1.94 -28.48 -9.53
CA SER A 722 3.26 -29.13 -9.60
C SER A 722 4.20 -28.71 -8.46
N ASN A 723 5.22 -29.54 -8.17
CA ASN A 723 6.30 -29.19 -7.25
C ASN A 723 7.44 -28.49 -8.01
N GLY A 724 7.73 -27.24 -7.67
CA GLY A 724 8.87 -26.46 -8.18
C GLY A 724 10.14 -26.57 -7.34
N GLY A 725 10.10 -27.26 -6.20
CA GLY A 725 11.25 -27.55 -5.33
C GLY A 725 11.90 -28.90 -5.61
N SER A 726 12.83 -29.32 -4.75
CA SER A 726 13.49 -30.64 -4.84
C SER A 726 13.46 -31.46 -3.55
N GLU A 727 12.99 -30.86 -2.45
CA GLU A 727 12.40 -31.61 -1.34
C GLU A 727 11.25 -32.50 -1.83
N ALA A 728 11.23 -33.75 -1.36
CA ALA A 728 10.18 -34.70 -1.69
C ALA A 728 8.95 -34.44 -0.80
N ALA A 729 7.84 -34.07 -1.43
CA ALA A 729 6.59 -33.74 -0.76
C ALA A 729 5.39 -34.37 -1.45
N THR A 730 4.29 -34.43 -0.72
CA THR A 730 2.96 -34.89 -1.13
C THR A 730 1.97 -33.75 -0.94
N VAL A 731 1.01 -33.57 -1.85
CA VAL A 731 -0.16 -32.73 -1.59
C VAL A 731 -0.99 -33.39 -0.49
N SER A 732 -0.82 -32.92 0.74
CA SER A 732 -1.34 -33.55 1.97
C SER A 732 -2.81 -33.20 2.21
N SER A 733 -3.20 -32.00 1.82
CA SER A 733 -4.59 -31.54 1.74
C SER A 733 -4.78 -30.56 0.59
N VAL A 734 -6.01 -30.47 0.11
CA VAL A 734 -6.48 -29.28 -0.60
C VAL A 734 -7.70 -28.80 0.18
N ALA A 735 -7.59 -27.65 0.82
CA ALA A 735 -8.66 -26.98 1.52
C ALA A 735 -9.32 -25.94 0.61
N SER A 736 -10.56 -25.60 0.92
CA SER A 736 -11.26 -24.48 0.31
C SER A 736 -11.64 -23.49 1.41
N SER A 737 -11.35 -22.20 1.21
CA SER A 737 -11.74 -21.13 2.15
C SER A 737 -13.25 -20.82 2.11
N ARG A 738 -14.03 -21.52 1.26
CA ARG A 738 -15.45 -21.31 1.02
C ARG A 738 -16.20 -22.62 0.83
N ASN A 739 -17.39 -22.73 1.40
CA ASN A 739 -18.29 -23.89 1.22
C ASN A 739 -18.84 -24.03 -0.22
N TRP A 740 -18.98 -22.91 -0.94
CA TRP A 740 -19.44 -22.87 -2.34
C TRP A 740 -18.33 -23.21 -3.36
N LEU A 741 -17.06 -23.19 -2.95
CA LEU A 741 -15.92 -23.50 -3.81
C LEU A 741 -15.43 -24.92 -3.51
N SER A 742 -15.28 -25.72 -4.55
CA SER A 742 -14.85 -27.12 -4.48
C SER A 742 -13.80 -27.44 -5.53
N VAL A 743 -13.02 -28.50 -5.28
CA VAL A 743 -11.95 -28.94 -6.18
C VAL A 743 -11.78 -30.46 -6.11
N GLN A 744 -11.48 -31.07 -7.24
CA GLN A 744 -11.28 -32.51 -7.38
C GLN A 744 -10.05 -32.80 -8.24
N ALA A 745 -9.15 -33.65 -7.76
CA ALA A 745 -8.05 -34.19 -8.56
C ALA A 745 -8.60 -35.07 -9.69
N THR A 746 -8.16 -34.84 -10.93
CA THR A 746 -8.66 -35.53 -12.13
C THR A 746 -7.60 -36.35 -12.86
N ASP A 747 -6.36 -35.88 -12.94
CA ASP A 747 -5.21 -36.62 -13.48
C ASP A 747 -3.94 -36.25 -12.72
N VAL A 748 -3.74 -36.86 -11.54
CA VAL A 748 -2.60 -36.60 -10.64
C VAL A 748 -1.74 -37.85 -10.43
N ASP A 749 -0.47 -37.62 -10.13
CA ASP A 749 0.50 -38.66 -9.81
C ASP A 749 0.35 -39.22 -8.38
N ALA A 750 1.26 -40.10 -7.98
CA ALA A 750 1.26 -40.74 -6.65
C ALA A 750 1.54 -39.79 -5.48
N PHE A 751 1.93 -38.54 -5.75
CA PHE A 751 2.20 -37.49 -4.77
C PHE A 751 1.15 -36.35 -4.81
N GLY A 752 0.21 -36.40 -5.75
CA GLY A 752 -0.85 -35.40 -5.93
C GLY A 752 -0.53 -34.29 -6.94
N PHE A 753 0.55 -34.38 -7.70
CA PHE A 753 0.87 -33.38 -8.73
C PHE A 753 0.23 -33.75 -10.06
N GLY A 754 -0.40 -32.78 -10.74
CA GLY A 754 -1.15 -32.99 -11.98
C GLY A 754 -2.39 -32.09 -12.10
N GLN A 755 -3.43 -32.58 -12.77
CA GLN A 755 -4.66 -31.82 -13.07
C GLN A 755 -5.70 -31.89 -11.96
N TYR A 756 -6.35 -30.76 -11.70
CA TYR A 756 -7.46 -30.58 -10.78
C TYR A 756 -8.59 -29.80 -11.46
N ASP A 757 -9.83 -30.29 -11.34
CA ASP A 757 -11.03 -29.55 -11.75
C ASP A 757 -11.60 -28.77 -10.56
N ILE A 758 -11.81 -27.48 -10.76
CA ILE A 758 -12.43 -26.55 -9.82
C ILE A 758 -13.93 -26.44 -10.17
N SER A 759 -14.79 -26.38 -9.16
CA SER A 759 -16.24 -26.21 -9.34
C SER A 759 -16.86 -25.30 -8.27
N VAL A 760 -17.76 -24.44 -8.71
CA VAL A 760 -18.45 -23.40 -7.93
C VAL A 760 -19.95 -23.74 -7.85
N ASP A 761 -20.47 -23.86 -6.64
CA ASP A 761 -21.91 -23.96 -6.39
C ASP A 761 -22.55 -22.57 -6.41
N LEU A 762 -22.92 -22.12 -7.61
CA LEU A 762 -23.62 -20.86 -7.86
C LEU A 762 -25.01 -20.79 -7.18
N ALA A 763 -25.55 -21.90 -6.65
CA ALA A 763 -26.81 -21.91 -5.90
C ALA A 763 -26.60 -21.79 -4.37
N ALA A 764 -25.36 -21.78 -3.91
CA ALA A 764 -24.96 -21.50 -2.52
C ALA A 764 -24.46 -20.05 -2.33
N LEU A 765 -24.56 -19.22 -3.38
CA LEU A 765 -24.25 -17.81 -3.42
C LEU A 765 -25.53 -17.00 -3.64
N ASP A 766 -25.69 -15.91 -2.87
CA ASP A 766 -26.59 -14.82 -3.26
C ASP A 766 -25.93 -14.01 -4.39
N ASP A 767 -26.68 -13.15 -5.10
CA ASP A 767 -26.10 -12.31 -6.16
C ASP A 767 -25.07 -11.31 -5.59
N GLY A 768 -23.82 -11.39 -6.04
CA GLY A 768 -22.71 -10.57 -5.55
C GLY A 768 -21.34 -10.91 -6.16
N TYR A 769 -20.29 -10.29 -5.60
CA TYR A 769 -18.89 -10.52 -5.97
C TYR A 769 -18.17 -11.35 -4.91
N TYR A 770 -17.50 -12.42 -5.32
CA TYR A 770 -16.89 -13.38 -4.41
C TYR A 770 -15.46 -13.73 -4.78
N ILE A 771 -14.62 -13.91 -3.78
CA ILE A 771 -13.31 -14.55 -3.89
C ILE A 771 -13.31 -15.76 -2.97
N GLY A 772 -12.93 -16.90 -3.53
CA GLY A 772 -12.62 -18.10 -2.79
C GLY A 772 -11.18 -18.53 -3.07
N THR A 773 -10.59 -19.22 -2.11
CA THR A 773 -9.21 -19.67 -2.15
C THR A 773 -9.19 -21.18 -2.06
N LEU A 774 -8.45 -21.82 -2.95
CA LEU A 774 -8.07 -23.22 -2.79
C LEU A 774 -6.66 -23.26 -2.23
N THR A 775 -6.55 -23.52 -0.93
CA THR A 775 -5.28 -23.70 -0.23
C THR A 775 -4.82 -25.13 -0.48
N PHE A 776 -3.89 -25.31 -1.41
CA PHE A 776 -3.17 -26.56 -1.57
C PHE A 776 -2.08 -26.60 -0.48
N SER A 777 -2.01 -27.68 0.30
CA SER A 777 -1.01 -27.84 1.36
C SER A 777 -0.10 -29.03 1.06
N LEU A 778 1.20 -28.89 1.30
CA LEU A 778 2.14 -30.00 1.27
C LEU A 778 2.30 -30.64 2.65
N ASP A 779 2.74 -31.89 2.70
CA ASP A 779 3.16 -32.57 3.94
C ASP A 779 4.41 -31.94 4.60
N THR A 780 5.15 -31.12 3.85
CA THR A 780 6.26 -30.27 4.34
C THR A 780 5.78 -29.00 5.03
N GLY A 781 4.49 -28.64 4.91
CA GLY A 781 3.90 -27.43 5.51
C GLY A 781 3.92 -26.18 4.63
N ASN A 782 4.44 -26.26 3.40
CA ASN A 782 4.31 -25.18 2.43
C ASN A 782 2.93 -25.23 1.77
N GLU A 783 2.33 -24.06 1.53
CA GLU A 783 0.98 -23.94 0.95
C GLU A 783 0.96 -23.07 -0.32
N LEU A 784 -0.10 -23.19 -1.12
CA LEU A 784 -0.41 -22.29 -2.24
C LEU A 784 -1.89 -21.93 -2.19
N ASP A 785 -2.15 -20.64 -1.99
CA ASP A 785 -3.48 -20.05 -2.01
C ASP A 785 -3.89 -19.69 -3.46
N PHE A 786 -4.51 -20.65 -4.16
CA PHE A 786 -4.99 -20.42 -5.51
C PHE A 786 -6.33 -19.64 -5.50
N GLN A 787 -6.33 -18.42 -6.06
CA GLN A 787 -7.50 -17.54 -6.05
C GLN A 787 -8.49 -17.84 -7.19
N VAL A 788 -9.76 -17.96 -6.81
CA VAL A 788 -10.91 -18.12 -7.70
C VAL A 788 -11.87 -16.95 -7.46
N VAL A 789 -11.93 -16.04 -8.43
CA VAL A 789 -12.88 -14.92 -8.46
C VAL A 789 -14.18 -15.39 -9.10
N VAL A 790 -15.32 -15.06 -8.48
CA VAL A 790 -16.67 -15.36 -8.97
C VAL A 790 -17.53 -14.09 -8.98
N LEU A 791 -18.29 -13.87 -10.04
CA LEU A 791 -19.33 -12.83 -10.10
C LEU A 791 -20.69 -13.46 -10.42
N THR A 792 -21.70 -13.12 -9.61
CA THR A 792 -23.04 -13.71 -9.67
C THR A 792 -24.16 -12.67 -9.76
N GLY A 793 -25.27 -13.06 -10.39
CA GLY A 793 -26.47 -12.25 -10.55
C GLY A 793 -26.68 -11.68 -11.95
N ASN A 794 -27.92 -11.28 -12.22
CA ASN A 794 -28.35 -10.70 -13.49
C ASN A 794 -28.72 -9.21 -13.33
N ASP A 795 -28.21 -8.33 -14.19
CA ASP A 795 -28.59 -6.90 -14.30
C ASP A 795 -30.04 -6.66 -14.79
N SER A 796 -30.97 -7.62 -14.60
CA SER A 796 -32.35 -7.57 -15.11
C SER A 796 -33.45 -7.83 -14.07
N SER A 797 -33.11 -7.82 -12.78
CA SER A 797 -34.10 -7.68 -11.72
C SER A 797 -34.72 -6.27 -11.75
N PRO A 798 -36.01 -6.07 -11.40
CA PRO A 798 -36.51 -4.74 -11.05
C PRO A 798 -35.81 -4.28 -9.76
N ALA A 799 -34.71 -3.54 -9.93
CA ALA A 799 -33.86 -3.08 -8.85
C ALA A 799 -34.61 -2.17 -7.85
N ASN A 800 -34.09 -2.10 -6.62
CA ASN A 800 -34.70 -1.30 -5.56
C ASN A 800 -34.57 0.19 -5.92
N LEU A 801 -35.71 0.89 -5.96
CA LEU A 801 -35.79 2.29 -6.38
C LEU A 801 -36.77 3.04 -5.49
N THR A 802 -36.39 4.25 -5.10
CA THR A 802 -37.33 5.25 -4.58
C THR A 802 -38.40 5.58 -5.64
N PRO A 803 -39.60 6.03 -5.24
CA PRO A 803 -40.63 6.43 -6.20
C PRO A 803 -40.09 7.50 -7.16
N GLN A 804 -39.90 7.14 -8.42
CA GLN A 804 -39.31 8.04 -9.41
C GLN A 804 -40.36 9.06 -9.85
N THR A 805 -40.01 10.34 -9.80
CA THR A 805 -40.79 11.43 -10.39
C THR A 805 -40.46 11.51 -11.88
N VAL A 806 -41.46 11.26 -12.72
CA VAL A 806 -41.33 11.20 -14.18
C VAL A 806 -41.92 12.46 -14.79
N GLN A 807 -41.07 13.20 -15.52
CA GLN A 807 -41.39 14.48 -16.13
C GLN A 807 -41.43 14.36 -17.66
N LEU A 808 -42.47 14.90 -18.28
CA LEU A 808 -42.65 14.92 -19.74
C LEU A 808 -42.47 16.34 -20.26
N ALA A 809 -41.37 16.58 -20.96
CA ALA A 809 -41.01 17.89 -21.49
C ALA A 809 -41.22 17.99 -23.01
N SER A 810 -41.52 19.18 -23.52
CA SER A 810 -41.51 19.43 -24.97
C SER A 810 -40.09 19.29 -25.51
N ALA A 811 -39.91 18.49 -26.58
CA ALA A 811 -38.59 18.30 -27.19
C ALA A 811 -38.05 19.53 -27.93
N GLN A 812 -38.85 20.60 -28.08
CA GLN A 812 -38.46 21.86 -28.74
C GLN A 812 -38.15 22.99 -27.77
N THR A 813 -38.64 22.94 -26.51
CA THR A 813 -38.42 23.99 -25.50
C THR A 813 -37.74 23.50 -24.21
N ASN A 814 -37.72 22.18 -23.98
CA ASN A 814 -37.39 21.52 -22.71
C ASN A 814 -38.26 22.02 -21.52
N GLU A 815 -39.40 22.65 -21.78
CA GLU A 815 -40.39 22.99 -20.76
C GLU A 815 -41.14 21.73 -20.31
N VAL A 816 -41.17 21.48 -19.01
CA VAL A 816 -41.91 20.36 -18.39
C VAL A 816 -43.40 20.65 -18.42
N LEU A 817 -44.16 19.82 -19.13
CA LEU A 817 -45.59 20.02 -19.38
C LEU A 817 -46.48 19.10 -18.54
N TYR A 818 -45.97 17.93 -18.15
CA TYR A 818 -46.66 16.96 -17.30
C TYR A 818 -45.69 16.29 -16.35
N THR A 819 -46.16 15.99 -15.14
CA THR A 819 -45.41 15.22 -14.13
C THR A 819 -46.30 14.10 -13.61
N THR A 820 -45.71 12.94 -13.37
CA THR A 820 -46.33 11.78 -12.72
C THR A 820 -45.29 11.08 -11.85
N SER A 821 -45.67 10.03 -11.12
CA SER A 821 -44.73 9.20 -10.36
C SER A 821 -44.88 7.73 -10.78
N THR A 822 -43.84 6.92 -10.57
CA THR A 822 -43.91 5.48 -10.83
C THR A 822 -44.83 4.74 -9.86
N ASP A 823 -45.44 3.64 -10.32
CA ASP A 823 -45.99 2.61 -9.45
C ASP A 823 -44.88 1.79 -8.77
N GLY A 824 -45.26 0.89 -7.85
CA GLY A 824 -44.33 -0.02 -7.18
C GLY A 824 -43.72 -1.12 -8.07
N ASN A 825 -43.83 -1.00 -9.40
CA ASN A 825 -43.12 -1.82 -10.40
C ASN A 825 -42.23 -0.94 -11.31
N ALA A 826 -41.92 0.30 -10.88
CA ALA A 826 -41.22 1.33 -11.66
C ALA A 826 -41.92 1.73 -12.98
N ARG A 827 -43.24 1.53 -13.11
CA ARG A 827 -44.01 1.90 -14.32
C ARG A 827 -44.64 3.27 -14.20
N TYR A 828 -44.63 4.03 -15.28
CA TYR A 828 -45.27 5.35 -15.35
C TYR A 828 -46.31 5.40 -16.48
N SER A 829 -47.27 6.31 -16.37
CA SER A 829 -48.20 6.61 -17.46
C SER A 829 -48.72 8.04 -17.42
N PHE A 830 -48.83 8.64 -18.60
CA PHE A 830 -49.54 9.89 -18.86
C PHE A 830 -50.77 9.55 -19.71
N PRO A 831 -52.00 9.58 -19.14
CA PRO A 831 -53.18 8.99 -19.80
C PRO A 831 -53.83 9.88 -20.87
N ALA A 832 -53.36 11.11 -21.06
CA ALA A 832 -53.92 12.08 -22.01
C ALA A 832 -52.91 13.20 -22.34
N VAL A 833 -52.03 12.96 -23.30
CA VAL A 833 -51.03 13.92 -23.80
C VAL A 833 -51.38 14.34 -25.24
N PRO A 834 -51.34 15.65 -25.60
CA PRO A 834 -51.57 16.09 -26.97
C PRO A 834 -50.58 15.51 -27.99
N ALA A 835 -50.92 15.57 -29.28
CA ALA A 835 -49.98 15.20 -30.33
C ALA A 835 -48.76 16.15 -30.36
N GLY A 836 -47.54 15.61 -30.41
CA GLY A 836 -46.31 16.41 -30.32
C GLY A 836 -45.04 15.57 -30.32
N GLU A 837 -43.91 16.17 -29.97
CA GLU A 837 -42.63 15.47 -29.75
C GLU A 837 -42.13 15.81 -28.34
N TYR A 838 -41.77 14.79 -27.58
CA TYR A 838 -41.50 14.89 -26.15
C TYR A 838 -40.19 14.21 -25.74
N ARG A 839 -39.65 14.61 -24.59
CA ARG A 839 -38.57 13.92 -23.86
C ARG A 839 -39.12 13.47 -22.52
N VAL A 840 -38.80 12.24 -22.12
CA VAL A 840 -39.19 11.68 -20.82
C VAL A 840 -37.97 11.66 -19.92
N TYR A 841 -38.04 12.40 -18.81
CA TYR A 841 -37.05 12.41 -17.75
C TYR A 841 -37.60 11.66 -16.54
N ALA A 842 -36.72 11.02 -15.78
CA ALA A 842 -37.09 10.52 -14.45
C ALA A 842 -35.91 10.62 -13.48
N GLY A 843 -36.24 10.84 -12.21
CA GLY A 843 -35.28 10.77 -11.12
C GLY A 843 -35.95 10.56 -9.76
N SER A 844 -35.11 10.36 -8.74
CA SER A 844 -35.54 10.40 -7.34
C SER A 844 -35.79 11.84 -6.87
N ASP A 845 -36.26 11.97 -5.63
CA ASP A 845 -36.38 13.20 -4.84
C ASP A 845 -36.17 12.73 -3.38
N ILE A 846 -34.95 12.34 -2.98
CA ILE A 846 -34.74 11.56 -1.74
C ILE A 846 -34.66 12.40 -0.46
N ASP A 847 -34.22 13.65 -0.58
CA ASP A 847 -34.19 14.67 0.49
C ASP A 847 -35.50 15.47 0.58
N ALA A 848 -36.40 15.33 -0.40
CA ALA A 848 -37.75 15.91 -0.46
C ALA A 848 -37.81 17.44 -0.68
N ASP A 849 -36.78 18.04 -1.29
CA ASP A 849 -36.77 19.47 -1.66
C ASP A 849 -37.74 19.78 -2.83
N GLY A 850 -37.98 18.79 -3.69
CA GLY A 850 -38.84 18.88 -4.88
C GLY A 850 -38.12 19.18 -6.19
N THR A 851 -36.79 19.17 -6.19
CA THR A 851 -35.90 18.99 -7.34
C THR A 851 -35.85 17.48 -7.68
N ILE A 852 -35.26 17.13 -8.82
CA ILE A 852 -34.89 15.74 -9.16
C ILE A 852 -33.56 15.76 -9.91
N CYS A 853 -32.83 14.65 -9.87
CA CYS A 853 -31.55 14.44 -10.58
C CYS A 853 -30.36 15.23 -10.01
N ASP A 854 -30.37 15.59 -8.73
CA ASP A 854 -29.21 16.18 -8.05
C ASP A 854 -28.10 15.12 -7.76
N ALA A 855 -26.99 15.53 -7.13
CA ALA A 855 -25.98 14.59 -6.67
C ALA A 855 -26.55 13.67 -5.57
N GLY A 856 -26.16 12.40 -5.56
CA GLY A 856 -26.78 11.36 -4.72
C GLY A 856 -28.13 10.85 -5.24
N GLU A 857 -28.67 11.42 -6.33
CA GLU A 857 -29.98 11.06 -6.87
C GLU A 857 -29.93 10.11 -8.06
N THR A 858 -30.96 9.31 -8.26
CA THR A 858 -31.14 8.60 -9.54
C THR A 858 -31.61 9.58 -10.61
N CYS A 859 -31.04 9.49 -11.82
CA CYS A 859 -31.49 10.25 -12.97
C CYS A 859 -31.41 9.43 -14.27
N GLY A 860 -32.30 9.70 -15.22
CA GLY A 860 -32.27 9.13 -16.57
C GLY A 860 -33.21 9.85 -17.55
N GLU A 861 -32.97 9.65 -18.84
CA GLU A 861 -33.79 10.18 -19.94
C GLU A 861 -34.08 9.09 -20.99
N SER A 862 -35.26 9.16 -21.63
CA SER A 862 -35.55 8.45 -22.88
C SER A 862 -34.50 8.72 -23.95
N GLN A 863 -33.82 7.67 -24.46
CA GLN A 863 -32.71 7.80 -25.41
C GLN A 863 -33.08 8.47 -26.75
N GLU A 864 -34.34 8.38 -27.17
CA GLU A 864 -34.87 9.01 -28.38
C GLU A 864 -36.03 9.97 -28.03
N ILE A 865 -36.26 10.95 -28.90
CA ILE A 865 -37.40 11.86 -28.81
C ILE A 865 -38.69 11.07 -29.12
N VAL A 866 -39.66 11.12 -28.22
CA VAL A 866 -40.95 10.44 -28.36
C VAL A 866 -41.87 11.30 -29.21
N THR A 867 -41.95 11.03 -30.51
CA THR A 867 -43.04 11.53 -31.36
C THR A 867 -44.33 10.81 -30.98
N LEU A 868 -45.34 11.57 -30.54
CA LEU A 868 -46.62 11.06 -30.07
C LEU A 868 -47.72 11.45 -31.07
N ASP A 869 -48.02 10.55 -32.00
CA ASP A 869 -49.13 10.66 -32.97
C ASP A 869 -50.19 9.55 -32.85
N GLN A 870 -50.00 8.65 -31.88
CA GLN A 870 -50.87 7.55 -31.47
C GLN A 870 -50.60 7.18 -29.99
N ASP A 871 -51.38 6.28 -29.40
CA ASP A 871 -51.09 5.72 -28.08
C ASP A 871 -49.76 4.93 -28.11
N THR A 872 -48.82 5.29 -27.23
CA THR A 872 -47.43 4.78 -27.24
C THR A 872 -47.09 4.14 -25.89
N THR A 873 -46.58 2.91 -25.93
CA THR A 873 -46.26 2.10 -24.75
C THR A 873 -44.90 1.44 -24.89
N GLY A 874 -44.18 1.25 -23.79
CA GLY A 874 -42.83 0.66 -23.81
C GLY A 874 -41.73 1.68 -24.08
N VAL A 875 -41.93 2.93 -23.67
CA VAL A 875 -40.85 3.96 -23.63
C VAL A 875 -40.03 3.71 -22.37
N ASP A 876 -39.25 2.64 -22.43
CA ASP A 876 -38.52 2.08 -21.29
C ASP A 876 -37.07 2.60 -21.31
N PHE A 877 -36.55 3.00 -20.15
CA PHE A 877 -35.19 3.53 -20.02
C PHE A 877 -34.61 3.30 -18.61
N SER A 878 -33.29 3.39 -18.51
CA SER A 878 -32.56 3.22 -17.24
C SER A 878 -32.29 4.57 -16.55
N VAL A 879 -32.44 4.60 -15.23
CA VAL A 879 -31.87 5.65 -14.36
C VAL A 879 -30.57 5.16 -13.73
N THR A 880 -29.66 6.07 -13.38
CA THR A 880 -28.43 5.80 -12.61
C THR A 880 -28.23 6.83 -11.53
N ILE A 881 -27.65 6.45 -10.39
CA ILE A 881 -27.28 7.38 -9.33
C ILE A 881 -26.19 8.33 -9.86
N GLN A 882 -26.38 9.64 -9.69
CA GLN A 882 -25.40 10.68 -10.04
C GLN A 882 -24.41 10.90 -8.90
N SER A 883 -23.11 10.92 -9.18
CA SER A 883 -22.09 11.44 -8.26
C SER A 883 -22.00 12.97 -8.37
N GLU A 884 -21.23 13.59 -7.47
CA GLU A 884 -20.61 14.91 -7.76
C GLU A 884 -19.56 14.84 -8.91
#